data_AF-A0A929CGI2-F1
#
_entry.id   AF-A0A929CGI2-F1
#
_cell.length_a   1.000
_cell.length_b   1.000
_cell.length_c   1.000
_cell.angle_alpha   90.00
_cell.angle_beta   90.00
_cell.angle_gamma   90.00
#
_symmetry.space_group_name_H-M   'P 1'
#
loop_
_entity.id
_entity.type
_entity.pdbx_description
1 polymer ?
#
loop_
_entity_poly.entity_id
_entity_poly.type
_entity_poly.pdbx_seq_one_letter_code
_entity_poly.pdbx_strand_id
1 'polypeptide(L)'
;MNRPDLQQFAQQLALWTELVIANGRTPFRRVDLYPEIYTDQGVLRPPLVFWINRQSMMAGGILLLPEQDLTAELSRGRSCCEALGLKHFATWENDRVRIWQQDRNGTSEHRQFNLEYADHPDAFRHLLSEVLEALKLLAVIGLIPAAERSPHYLHNLFQTTLDLALPALVNCYRSQRVHELPSSGQDADQQAMEAGRLLLLQLLGLSWHGKLPSAILPEKLERAIAISLPDLPEPLRLPLSQAVTATAPPLPLEASVCFHHLLLRLQQLAWKQPQKRAIDSIQSLIQGWYPKKAIEDLSADIYLYPQTASFPSVPQLVLSDSPALLAATALLADLLGHPVQTLTVGNIFQLDLAEKTGLSFWARLENTNLPSHEERLRYLALLRVSWPNRRFRLTGGKPLWLWEAIHLLGLCKNQQRLCLTLPGDALQSSAGTPLWPLLCEHYAILEAQTLDNDSITLKLGPQSALTRPVSARRPDGTRTFLPADKPEVYRAQLLLALQLPTPLYQLLENKLSWPEDEELAEKEKIGLQIYMESRLGQLFHFHLRDNSSPGQKRISPVATNWPRPDTIILRELAQTKESTYASEQHQDPDQLLAELLQAPEILTIELPDNTGRKAPAIRTTVDKNLKEELILQLQAEGIPTYPEQYLYFLENPQMTSYRFTLPLSVKSELLGQVELVDAAGKIISGYGAEFTQALLLSAELGKTSVDLPTDRQQLATLLQHYQQDMSQFRNHLNSLCHRQLKSSKAARNLAKKIWKKLQLPKENLRLD
;
A
#
# COMPACT_ATOMS: atom_id res chain seq x y z
N MET A 1 11.07 14.60 34.74
CA MET A 1 11.63 15.24 33.54
C MET A 1 10.54 15.38 32.49
N ASN A 2 10.61 16.37 31.58
CA ASN A 2 9.63 16.47 30.49
C ASN A 2 9.89 15.36 29.44
N ARG A 3 8.84 14.91 28.74
CA ARG A 3 8.89 13.88 27.68
C ARG A 3 10.01 14.05 26.63
N PRO A 4 10.32 15.25 26.09
CA PRO A 4 11.45 15.43 25.17
C PRO A 4 12.82 15.19 25.81
N ASP A 5 12.99 15.55 27.09
CA ASP A 5 14.27 15.39 27.81
C ASP A 5 14.57 13.90 28.05
N LEU A 6 13.53 13.09 28.33
CA LEU A 6 13.68 11.65 28.50
C LEU A 6 14.00 10.92 27.19
N GLN A 7 13.51 11.40 26.06
CA GLN A 7 13.87 10.83 24.75
C GLN A 7 15.35 11.06 24.44
N GLN A 8 15.86 12.27 24.71
CA GLN A 8 17.29 12.57 24.56
C GLN A 8 18.12 11.74 25.53
N PHE A 9 17.66 11.58 26.78
CA PHE A 9 18.34 10.75 27.75
C PHE A 9 18.39 9.28 27.35
N ALA A 10 17.28 8.72 26.83
CA ALA A 10 17.25 7.36 26.27
C ALA A 10 18.27 7.18 25.14
N GLN A 11 18.34 8.14 24.22
CA GLN A 11 19.34 8.12 23.12
C GLN A 11 20.77 8.12 23.67
N GLN A 12 21.03 8.93 24.70
CA GLN A 12 22.35 9.00 25.32
C GLN A 12 22.73 7.68 26.01
N LEU A 13 21.80 7.05 26.72
CA LEU A 13 21.98 5.73 27.34
C LEU A 13 22.22 4.63 26.29
N ALA A 14 21.51 4.67 25.16
CA ALA A 14 21.74 3.75 24.03
C ALA A 14 23.16 3.88 23.49
N LEU A 15 23.62 5.10 23.20
CA LEU A 15 24.99 5.35 22.72
C LEU A 15 26.05 4.82 23.68
N TRP A 16 25.88 5.05 24.99
CA TRP A 16 26.81 4.50 25.98
C TRP A 16 26.76 2.98 26.04
N THR A 17 25.58 2.38 25.91
CA THR A 17 25.44 0.93 25.85
C THR A 17 26.14 0.35 24.61
N GLU A 18 26.03 0.99 23.44
CA GLU A 18 26.73 0.59 22.22
C GLU A 18 28.26 0.59 22.40
N LEU A 19 28.80 1.61 23.07
CA LEU A 19 30.23 1.67 23.42
C LEU A 19 30.63 0.51 24.34
N VAL A 20 29.80 0.16 25.32
CA VAL A 20 30.06 -0.99 26.20
C VAL A 20 30.03 -2.32 25.44
N ILE A 21 29.06 -2.48 24.52
CA ILE A 21 28.93 -3.67 23.66
C ILE A 21 30.16 -3.83 22.75
N ALA A 22 30.62 -2.73 22.12
CA ALA A 22 31.80 -2.74 21.25
C ALA A 22 33.08 -3.16 21.99
N ASN A 23 33.18 -2.84 23.28
CA ASN A 23 34.32 -3.20 24.13
C ASN A 23 34.25 -4.63 24.72
N GLY A 24 33.24 -5.43 24.34
CA GLY A 24 33.24 -6.90 24.49
C GLY A 24 33.01 -7.48 25.89
N ARG A 25 32.57 -6.69 26.88
CA ARG A 25 32.42 -7.15 28.28
C ARG A 25 31.02 -7.64 28.68
N THR A 26 30.07 -7.68 27.75
CA THR A 26 28.66 -8.04 28.03
C THR A 26 28.10 -9.09 27.06
N PRO A 27 27.06 -9.85 27.45
CA PRO A 27 26.37 -10.80 26.55
C PRO A 27 25.46 -10.10 25.54
N PHE A 28 25.18 -8.81 25.74
CA PHE A 28 24.34 -8.02 24.85
C PHE A 28 25.10 -7.74 23.55
N ARG A 29 24.43 -7.92 22.42
CA ARG A 29 24.98 -7.68 21.09
C ARG A 29 24.40 -6.43 20.43
N ARG A 30 23.27 -5.95 20.94
CA ARG A 30 22.55 -4.81 20.39
C ARG A 30 21.67 -4.17 21.47
N VAL A 31 21.46 -2.87 21.36
CA VAL A 31 20.41 -2.13 22.05
C VAL A 31 19.49 -1.51 21.00
N ASP A 32 18.19 -1.56 21.21
CA ASP A 32 17.22 -0.85 20.36
C ASP A 32 16.49 0.21 21.18
N LEU A 33 16.26 1.36 20.54
CA LEU A 33 15.49 2.49 21.07
C LEU A 33 14.03 2.37 20.65
N TYR A 34 13.12 2.41 21.63
CA TYR A 34 11.67 2.42 21.40
C TYR A 34 11.15 1.36 20.40
N PRO A 35 11.61 0.09 20.45
CA PRO A 35 11.10 -0.94 19.53
C PRO A 35 9.62 -1.20 19.78
N GLU A 36 8.87 -1.51 18.74
CA GLU A 36 7.47 -1.93 18.87
C GLU A 36 7.39 -3.35 19.43
N ILE A 37 6.82 -3.47 20.63
CA ILE A 37 6.58 -4.74 21.31
C ILE A 37 5.07 -4.94 21.44
N TYR A 38 4.56 -6.02 20.85
CA TYR A 38 3.17 -6.42 20.97
C TYR A 38 2.93 -7.07 22.32
N THR A 39 1.99 -6.52 23.10
CA THR A 39 1.69 -6.98 24.47
C THR A 39 0.19 -7.16 24.67
N ASP A 40 -0.21 -7.60 25.86
CA ASP A 40 -1.60 -7.68 26.30
C ASP A 40 -2.28 -6.29 26.40
N GLN A 41 -1.49 -5.22 26.54
CA GLN A 41 -1.95 -3.83 26.54
C GLN A 41 -1.91 -3.17 25.16
N GLY A 42 -1.69 -3.94 24.09
CA GLY A 42 -1.46 -3.44 22.75
C GLY A 42 0.02 -3.22 22.44
N VAL A 43 0.32 -2.35 21.46
CA VAL A 43 1.71 -2.09 21.04
C VAL A 43 2.36 -1.09 21.99
N LEU A 44 3.38 -1.54 22.71
CA LEU A 44 4.20 -0.72 23.60
C LEU A 44 5.56 -0.45 22.99
N ARG A 45 6.16 0.69 23.32
CA ARG A 45 7.50 1.08 22.84
C ARG A 45 8.44 1.34 24.00
N PRO A 46 8.96 0.32 24.72
CA PRO A 46 9.86 0.53 25.86
C PRO A 46 11.10 1.35 25.42
N PRO A 47 11.59 2.31 26.23
CA PRO A 47 12.70 3.17 25.83
C PRO A 47 13.94 2.42 25.33
N LEU A 48 14.37 1.39 26.07
CA LEU A 48 15.52 0.56 25.67
C LEU A 48 15.21 -0.93 25.86
N VAL A 49 15.59 -1.71 24.86
CA VAL A 49 15.64 -3.18 24.96
C VAL A 49 17.06 -3.63 24.65
N PHE A 50 17.63 -4.42 25.57
CA PHE A 50 18.96 -5.00 25.41
C PHE A 50 18.83 -6.41 24.85
N TRP A 51 19.42 -6.64 23.68
CA TRP A 51 19.31 -7.90 22.95
C TRP A 51 20.57 -8.74 23.10
N ILE A 52 20.40 -10.02 23.44
CA ILE A 52 21.43 -11.05 23.26
C ILE A 52 21.43 -11.48 21.78
N ASN A 53 20.24 -11.76 21.25
CA ASN A 53 20.03 -12.04 19.83
C ASN A 53 18.64 -11.57 19.41
N ARG A 54 18.57 -10.49 18.63
CA ARG A 54 17.31 -9.92 18.14
C ARG A 54 16.58 -10.86 17.17
N GLN A 55 17.30 -11.54 16.28
CA GLN A 55 16.69 -12.45 15.29
C GLN A 55 15.95 -13.63 15.94
N SER A 56 16.40 -14.06 17.12
CA SER A 56 15.78 -15.15 17.90
C SER A 56 14.86 -14.65 19.03
N MET A 57 14.54 -13.35 19.07
CA MET A 57 13.81 -12.69 20.17
C MET A 57 14.38 -13.03 21.55
N MET A 58 15.70 -13.01 21.68
CA MET A 58 16.39 -13.20 22.95
C MET A 58 16.79 -11.84 23.49
N ALA A 59 15.84 -11.20 24.19
CA ALA A 59 16.13 -10.05 25.03
C ALA A 59 16.88 -10.52 26.29
N GLY A 60 17.70 -9.64 26.86
CA GLY A 60 18.34 -9.86 28.15
C GLY A 60 18.00 -8.78 29.18
N GLY A 61 17.29 -7.72 28.80
CA GLY A 61 16.77 -6.72 29.73
C GLY A 61 15.99 -5.62 29.03
N ILE A 62 15.21 -4.87 29.81
CA ILE A 62 14.45 -3.71 29.39
C ILE A 62 14.76 -2.58 30.38
N LEU A 63 14.94 -1.35 29.89
CA LEU A 63 15.01 -0.15 30.73
C LEU A 63 13.85 0.78 30.39
N LEU A 64 13.09 1.14 31.42
CA LEU A 64 12.00 2.10 31.37
C LEU A 64 12.42 3.43 32.01
N LEU A 65 11.87 4.53 31.51
CA LEU A 65 12.12 5.89 31.98
C LEU A 65 10.80 6.49 32.47
N PRO A 66 10.49 6.42 33.78
CA PRO A 66 9.25 6.98 34.32
C PRO A 66 9.20 8.49 34.20
N GLU A 67 8.17 8.99 33.51
CA GLU A 67 7.90 10.43 33.37
C GLU A 67 7.47 11.02 34.72
N GLN A 68 6.43 10.46 35.37
CA GLN A 68 5.91 10.84 36.70
C GLN A 68 5.06 9.75 37.41
N ASP A 69 4.60 8.71 36.69
CA ASP A 69 3.78 7.63 37.25
C ASP A 69 4.54 6.29 37.21
N LEU A 70 5.17 5.95 38.33
CA LEU A 70 5.87 4.68 38.48
C LEU A 70 4.91 3.50 38.33
N THR A 71 3.67 3.60 38.82
CA THR A 71 2.72 2.48 38.81
C THR A 71 2.34 2.10 37.38
N ALA A 72 2.08 3.10 36.53
CA ALA A 72 1.84 2.88 35.10
C ALA A 72 3.07 2.24 34.41
N GLU A 73 4.28 2.68 34.74
CA GLU A 73 5.51 2.10 34.17
C GLU A 73 5.81 0.69 34.68
N LEU A 74 5.46 0.35 35.93
CA LEU A 74 5.54 -1.02 36.42
C LEU A 74 4.58 -1.94 35.67
N SER A 75 3.37 -1.47 35.39
CA SER A 75 2.39 -2.19 34.57
C SER A 75 2.92 -2.42 33.14
N ARG A 76 3.45 -1.36 32.52
CA ARG A 76 4.08 -1.43 31.20
C ARG A 76 5.28 -2.38 31.16
N GLY A 77 6.13 -2.35 32.19
CA GLY A 77 7.32 -3.19 32.32
C GLY A 77 6.98 -4.66 32.47
N ARG A 78 5.91 -4.97 33.21
CA ARG A 78 5.35 -6.31 33.30
C ARG A 78 4.88 -6.82 31.94
N SER A 79 4.04 -6.07 31.24
CA SER A 79 3.54 -6.45 29.91
C SER A 79 4.69 -6.66 28.90
N CYS A 80 5.71 -5.79 28.90
CA CYS A 80 6.87 -5.96 28.04
C CYS A 80 7.73 -7.17 28.44
N CYS A 81 7.90 -7.45 29.73
CA CYS A 81 8.62 -8.64 30.21
C CYS A 81 7.96 -9.94 29.75
N GLU A 82 6.64 -10.03 29.93
CA GLU A 82 5.85 -11.18 29.49
C GLU A 82 5.98 -11.38 27.96
N ALA A 83 5.93 -10.30 27.19
CA ALA A 83 6.06 -10.34 25.73
C ALA A 83 7.49 -10.65 25.25
N LEU A 84 8.52 -10.33 26.03
CA LEU A 84 9.93 -10.59 25.69
C LEU A 84 10.51 -11.85 26.36
N GLY A 85 9.71 -12.55 27.18
CA GLY A 85 10.12 -13.79 27.85
C GLY A 85 11.12 -13.55 28.98
N LEU A 86 11.04 -12.40 29.64
CA LEU A 86 11.91 -11.96 30.73
C LEU A 86 11.17 -12.02 32.07
N LYS A 87 11.91 -12.28 33.15
CA LYS A 87 11.40 -12.13 34.53
C LYS A 87 11.74 -10.78 35.16
N HIS A 88 12.58 -9.97 34.51
CA HIS A 88 13.10 -8.75 35.10
C HIS A 88 13.10 -7.59 34.10
N PHE A 89 12.84 -6.40 34.61
CA PHE A 89 13.03 -5.12 33.92
C PHE A 89 13.57 -4.09 34.89
N ALA A 90 14.09 -2.99 34.37
CA ALA A 90 14.64 -1.90 35.17
C ALA A 90 13.89 -0.59 34.91
N THR A 91 13.76 0.23 35.95
CA THR A 91 13.28 1.62 35.87
C THR A 91 14.41 2.56 36.24
N TRP A 92 14.66 3.57 35.41
CA TRP A 92 15.62 4.63 35.68
C TRP A 92 14.90 5.88 36.18
N GLU A 93 14.94 6.10 37.48
CA GLU A 93 14.30 7.24 38.14
C GLU A 93 15.29 8.41 38.28
N ASN A 94 14.83 9.51 38.89
CA ASN A 94 15.66 10.73 38.99
C ASN A 94 16.93 10.52 39.84
N ASP A 95 16.85 9.74 40.92
CA ASP A 95 17.91 9.57 41.93
C ASP A 95 18.46 8.13 42.02
N ARG A 96 17.87 7.19 41.29
CA ARG A 96 18.15 5.76 41.43
C ARG A 96 17.76 4.95 40.19
N VAL A 97 18.30 3.76 40.07
CA VAL A 97 17.82 2.72 39.14
C VAL A 97 17.36 1.52 39.96
N ARG A 98 16.17 1.00 39.65
CA ARG A 98 15.62 -0.20 40.28
C ARG A 98 15.43 -1.30 39.26
N ILE A 99 15.83 -2.51 39.64
CA ILE A 99 15.53 -3.74 38.92
C ILE A 99 14.35 -4.39 39.64
N TRP A 100 13.31 -4.65 38.87
CA TRP A 100 12.09 -5.30 39.30
C TRP A 100 12.08 -6.75 38.85
N GLN A 101 11.56 -7.62 39.70
CA GLN A 101 11.28 -9.01 39.39
C GLN A 101 9.77 -9.23 39.26
N GLN A 102 9.39 -9.99 38.24
CA GLN A 102 8.02 -10.40 38.01
C GLN A 102 7.81 -11.82 38.58
N ASP A 103 6.92 -11.91 39.55
CA ASP A 103 6.46 -13.17 40.14
C ASP A 103 4.96 -13.38 39.89
N ARG A 104 4.45 -14.57 40.22
CA ARG A 104 3.00 -14.89 40.09
C ARG A 104 2.09 -13.96 40.91
N ASN A 105 2.62 -13.36 41.97
CA ASN A 105 1.88 -12.51 42.90
C ASN A 105 2.01 -11.00 42.60
N GLY A 106 2.72 -10.61 41.53
CA GLY A 106 2.93 -9.21 41.14
C GLY A 106 4.39 -8.87 40.89
N THR A 107 4.69 -7.57 40.94
CA THR A 107 6.03 -7.02 40.71
C THR A 107 6.67 -6.69 42.05
N SER A 108 7.88 -7.22 42.30
CA SER A 108 8.66 -6.97 43.52
C SER A 108 10.00 -6.32 43.17
N GLU A 109 10.55 -5.53 44.10
CA GLU A 109 11.88 -4.94 43.92
C GLU A 109 12.95 -6.02 44.14
N HIS A 110 13.82 -6.21 43.15
CA HIS A 110 14.91 -7.19 43.22
C HIS A 110 16.23 -6.54 43.65
N ARG A 111 16.55 -5.36 43.09
CA ARG A 111 17.79 -4.65 43.39
C ARG A 111 17.66 -3.15 43.11
N GLN A 112 18.32 -2.32 43.90
CA GLN A 112 18.40 -0.87 43.73
C GLN A 112 19.86 -0.41 43.60
N PHE A 113 20.08 0.62 42.78
CA PHE A 113 21.33 1.33 42.61
C PHE A 113 21.06 2.83 42.78
N ASN A 114 21.85 3.53 43.59
CA ASN A 114 21.68 4.96 43.82
C ASN A 114 22.55 5.75 42.83
N LEU A 115 22.05 6.88 42.35
CA LEU A 115 22.84 7.82 41.56
C LEU A 115 23.62 8.74 42.50
N GLU A 116 24.91 8.45 42.67
CA GLU A 116 25.82 9.31 43.42
C GLU A 116 26.34 10.44 42.51
N TYR A 117 26.29 11.69 42.95
CA TYR A 117 26.80 12.87 42.21
C TYR A 117 26.12 13.13 40.84
N ALA A 118 24.82 13.44 40.86
CA ALA A 118 24.00 13.70 39.67
C ALA A 118 24.47 14.88 38.78
N ASP A 119 25.43 15.69 39.25
CA ASP A 119 25.95 16.86 38.52
C ASP A 119 26.98 16.49 37.43
N HIS A 120 27.47 15.25 37.40
CA HIS A 120 28.46 14.79 36.43
C HIS A 120 27.94 13.69 35.49
N PRO A 121 28.09 13.82 34.16
CA PRO A 121 27.59 12.83 33.19
C PRO A 121 28.26 11.45 33.33
N ASP A 122 29.49 11.39 33.85
CA ASP A 122 30.19 10.12 34.09
C ASP A 122 29.54 9.30 35.21
N ALA A 123 28.85 9.93 36.16
CA ALA A 123 28.07 9.22 37.18
C ALA A 123 26.97 8.34 36.55
N PHE A 124 26.26 8.88 35.55
CA PHE A 124 25.25 8.13 34.81
C PHE A 124 25.85 6.99 33.98
N ARG A 125 27.06 7.18 33.40
CA ARG A 125 27.78 6.13 32.67
C ARG A 125 28.21 4.99 33.57
N HIS A 126 28.74 5.32 34.74
CA HIS A 126 29.13 4.33 35.75
C HIS A 126 27.92 3.55 36.25
N LEU A 127 26.83 4.25 36.61
CA LEU A 127 25.59 3.62 37.03
C LEU A 127 25.01 2.69 35.95
N LEU A 128 24.99 3.13 34.69
CA LEU A 128 24.56 2.29 33.57
C LEU A 128 25.42 1.02 33.45
N SER A 129 26.74 1.13 33.66
CA SER A 129 27.64 -0.03 33.61
C SER A 129 27.32 -1.04 34.72
N GLU A 130 27.03 -0.57 35.93
CA GLU A 130 26.61 -1.44 37.05
C GLU A 130 25.28 -2.14 36.76
N VAL A 131 24.31 -1.40 36.20
CA VAL A 131 23.01 -1.93 35.82
C VAL A 131 23.17 -3.00 34.73
N LEU A 132 24.01 -2.77 33.72
CA LEU A 132 24.29 -3.74 32.65
C LEU A 132 24.98 -5.01 33.17
N GLU A 133 25.92 -4.90 34.10
CA GLU A 133 26.54 -6.07 34.74
C GLU A 133 25.53 -6.86 35.59
N ALA A 134 24.59 -6.19 36.27
CA ALA A 134 23.52 -6.87 36.98
C ALA A 134 22.55 -7.58 36.01
N LEU A 135 22.14 -6.90 34.93
CA LEU A 135 21.26 -7.48 33.90
C LEU A 135 21.91 -8.67 33.19
N LYS A 136 23.23 -8.68 33.02
CA LYS A 136 23.97 -9.81 32.42
C LYS A 136 23.77 -11.12 33.17
N LEU A 137 23.78 -11.10 34.50
CA LEU A 137 23.47 -12.28 35.31
C LEU A 137 21.99 -12.66 35.20
N LEU A 138 21.11 -11.66 35.29
CA LEU A 138 19.67 -11.86 35.24
C LEU A 138 19.18 -12.33 33.86
N ALA A 139 19.89 -12.02 32.79
CA ALA A 139 19.57 -12.50 31.45
C ALA A 139 19.75 -14.02 31.29
N VAL A 140 20.53 -14.65 32.19
CA VAL A 140 20.70 -16.11 32.24
C VAL A 140 19.71 -16.74 33.23
N ILE A 141 19.61 -16.19 34.44
CA ILE A 141 18.82 -16.77 35.54
C ILE A 141 17.31 -16.45 35.38
N GLY A 142 17.00 -15.31 34.77
CA GLY A 142 15.65 -14.78 34.58
C GLY A 142 14.94 -15.26 33.32
N LEU A 143 15.43 -16.31 32.64
CA LEU A 143 14.76 -16.86 31.46
C LEU A 143 13.47 -17.58 31.84
N ILE A 144 12.38 -17.24 31.16
CA ILE A 144 11.12 -17.98 31.29
C ILE A 144 11.22 -19.29 30.49
N PRO A 145 10.87 -20.44 31.11
CA PRO A 145 10.82 -21.73 30.42
C PRO A 145 10.01 -21.67 29.14
N ALA A 146 10.45 -22.42 28.12
CA ALA A 146 9.84 -22.35 26.80
C ALA A 146 8.32 -22.57 26.81
N ALA A 147 7.79 -23.46 27.66
CA ALA A 147 6.35 -23.74 27.77
C ALA A 147 5.54 -22.64 28.47
N GLU A 148 6.19 -21.80 29.28
CA GLU A 148 5.54 -20.76 30.12
C GLU A 148 5.54 -19.37 29.46
N ARG A 149 6.20 -19.22 28.30
CA ARG A 149 6.23 -17.94 27.58
C ARG A 149 4.84 -17.56 27.09
N SER A 150 4.53 -16.27 27.13
CA SER A 150 3.27 -15.71 26.66
C SER A 150 3.04 -15.94 25.14
N PRO A 151 1.78 -15.90 24.65
CA PRO A 151 1.50 -15.89 23.22
C PRO A 151 2.11 -14.66 22.52
N HIS A 152 2.22 -13.53 23.23
CA HIS A 152 2.87 -12.32 22.73
C HIS A 152 4.34 -12.52 22.39
N TYR A 153 5.06 -13.42 23.09
CA TYR A 153 6.43 -13.77 22.73
C TYR A 153 6.53 -14.36 21.31
N LEU A 154 5.64 -15.29 20.97
CA LEU A 154 5.61 -15.88 19.64
C LEU A 154 5.15 -14.87 18.59
N HIS A 155 4.14 -14.03 18.89
CA HIS A 155 3.74 -12.93 18.02
C HIS A 155 4.96 -12.06 17.66
N ASN A 156 5.69 -11.53 18.66
CA ASN A 156 6.84 -10.67 18.40
C ASN A 156 7.95 -11.38 17.64
N LEU A 157 8.15 -12.69 17.85
CA LEU A 157 9.10 -13.50 17.07
C LEU A 157 8.69 -13.58 15.59
N PHE A 158 7.41 -13.80 15.31
CA PHE A 158 6.88 -13.83 13.95
C PHE A 158 7.00 -12.47 13.27
N GLN A 159 6.59 -11.40 13.94
CA GLN A 159 6.65 -10.05 13.41
C GLN A 159 8.09 -9.58 13.19
N THR A 160 9.00 -9.84 14.14
CA THR A 160 10.43 -9.51 13.99
C THR A 160 11.06 -10.26 12.82
N THR A 161 10.65 -11.51 12.58
CA THR A 161 11.12 -12.27 11.41
C THR A 161 10.69 -11.60 10.11
N LEU A 162 9.43 -11.14 10.03
CA LEU A 162 8.93 -10.39 8.87
C LEU A 162 9.68 -9.07 8.69
N ASP A 163 9.86 -8.30 9.76
CA ASP A 163 10.53 -6.99 9.71
C ASP A 163 11.97 -7.10 9.22
N LEU A 164 12.68 -8.17 9.63
CA LEU A 164 14.05 -8.45 9.19
C LEU A 164 14.12 -8.93 7.74
N ALA A 165 13.14 -9.72 7.28
CA ALA A 165 13.10 -10.24 5.92
C ALA A 165 12.60 -9.20 4.89
N LEU A 166 11.76 -8.25 5.32
CA LEU A 166 11.05 -7.32 4.45
C LEU A 166 11.98 -6.49 3.54
N PRO A 167 13.11 -5.92 3.98
CA PRO A 167 13.99 -5.14 3.11
C PRO A 167 14.50 -5.94 1.91
N ALA A 168 14.89 -7.20 2.13
CA ALA A 168 15.37 -8.08 1.06
C ALA A 168 14.25 -8.44 0.08
N LEU A 169 13.04 -8.74 0.59
CA LEU A 169 11.86 -9.00 -0.23
C LEU A 169 11.49 -7.78 -1.07
N VAL A 170 11.42 -6.58 -0.48
CA VAL A 170 11.13 -5.32 -1.17
C VAL A 170 12.13 -5.08 -2.29
N ASN A 171 13.42 -5.26 -2.05
CA ASN A 171 14.45 -5.11 -3.08
C ASN A 171 14.24 -6.09 -4.25
N CYS A 172 13.85 -7.34 -3.95
CA CYS A 172 13.60 -8.36 -4.97
C CYS A 172 12.37 -8.03 -5.83
N TYR A 173 11.20 -7.78 -5.22
CA TYR A 173 9.96 -7.41 -5.91
C TYR A 173 10.10 -6.10 -6.69
N ARG A 174 10.80 -5.11 -6.13
CA ARG A 174 11.06 -3.86 -6.85
C ARG A 174 11.91 -4.09 -8.10
N SER A 175 12.92 -4.96 -8.02
CA SER A 175 13.81 -5.32 -9.15
C SER A 175 13.07 -6.04 -10.26
N GLN A 176 12.11 -6.90 -9.93
CA GLN A 176 11.34 -7.67 -10.91
C GLN A 176 10.58 -6.79 -11.90
N ARG A 177 10.14 -5.59 -11.48
CA ARG A 177 9.46 -4.60 -12.34
C ARG A 177 10.28 -4.13 -13.54
N VAL A 178 11.59 -4.44 -13.59
CA VAL A 178 12.41 -4.24 -14.80
C VAL A 178 11.85 -5.04 -15.97
N HIS A 179 11.30 -6.23 -15.71
CA HIS A 179 10.77 -7.16 -16.72
C HIS A 179 9.25 -7.06 -16.89
N GLU A 180 8.55 -6.32 -16.02
CA GLU A 180 7.09 -6.15 -16.11
C GLU A 180 6.68 -4.95 -16.97
N LEU A 181 5.56 -5.10 -17.67
CA LEU A 181 4.93 -4.03 -18.42
C LEU A 181 4.56 -2.86 -17.48
N PRO A 182 4.69 -1.60 -17.92
CA PRO A 182 4.43 -0.40 -17.09
C PRO A 182 3.04 -0.28 -16.46
N SER A 183 2.12 -1.19 -16.81
CA SER A 183 0.69 -1.13 -16.54
C SER A 183 0.22 -1.92 -15.32
N SER A 184 1.09 -2.64 -14.60
CA SER A 184 0.62 -3.52 -13.50
C SER A 184 -0.02 -2.78 -12.33
N GLY A 185 0.24 -1.48 -12.13
CA GLY A 185 -0.44 -0.63 -11.12
C GLY A 185 -0.25 -1.04 -9.65
N GLN A 186 0.26 -2.24 -9.39
CA GLN A 186 0.45 -2.84 -8.08
C GLN A 186 1.71 -2.30 -7.41
N ASP A 187 1.61 -2.02 -6.12
CA ASP A 187 2.74 -1.57 -5.30
C ASP A 187 3.65 -2.76 -4.97
N ALA A 188 4.89 -2.72 -5.45
CA ALA A 188 5.88 -3.76 -5.19
C ALA A 188 6.22 -3.90 -3.70
N ASP A 189 6.12 -2.81 -2.93
CA ASP A 189 6.33 -2.88 -1.48
C ASP A 189 5.21 -3.70 -0.82
N GLN A 190 3.97 -3.47 -1.25
CA GLN A 190 2.81 -4.22 -0.76
C GLN A 190 2.87 -5.69 -1.16
N GLN A 191 3.26 -6.00 -2.40
CA GLN A 191 3.46 -7.37 -2.86
C GLN A 191 4.55 -8.09 -2.03
N ALA A 192 5.66 -7.41 -1.72
CA ALA A 192 6.71 -7.97 -0.89
C ALA A 192 6.24 -8.24 0.56
N MET A 193 5.48 -7.32 1.15
CA MET A 193 4.85 -7.53 2.47
C MET A 193 3.91 -8.73 2.45
N GLU A 194 3.09 -8.83 1.41
CA GLU A 194 2.15 -9.93 1.24
C GLU A 194 2.85 -11.27 1.06
N ALA A 195 3.92 -11.31 0.27
CA ALA A 195 4.73 -12.49 0.06
C ALA A 195 5.40 -12.96 1.36
N GLY A 196 5.92 -12.01 2.15
CA GLY A 196 6.48 -12.30 3.48
C GLY A 196 5.45 -12.92 4.42
N ARG A 197 4.23 -12.36 4.47
CA ARG A 197 3.12 -12.90 5.29
C ARG A 197 2.71 -14.30 4.83
N LEU A 198 2.55 -14.50 3.52
CA LEU A 198 2.19 -15.80 2.97
C LEU A 198 3.26 -16.86 3.27
N LEU A 199 4.54 -16.51 3.09
CA LEU A 199 5.66 -17.40 3.40
C LEU A 199 5.70 -17.78 4.89
N LEU A 200 5.45 -16.83 5.78
CA LEU A 200 5.32 -17.11 7.21
C LEU A 200 4.16 -18.08 7.49
N LEU A 201 2.98 -17.84 6.90
CA LEU A 201 1.80 -18.70 7.09
C LEU A 201 2.03 -20.12 6.55
N GLN A 202 2.71 -20.27 5.41
CA GLN A 202 3.13 -21.57 4.87
C GLN A 202 4.01 -22.32 5.87
N LEU A 203 5.03 -21.65 6.42
CA LEU A 203 5.94 -22.24 7.40
C LEU A 203 5.23 -22.61 8.70
N LEU A 204 4.33 -21.75 9.21
CA LEU A 204 3.56 -22.04 10.42
C LEU A 204 2.59 -23.20 10.20
N GLY A 205 1.87 -23.26 9.07
CA GLY A 205 0.96 -24.35 8.73
C GLY A 205 1.69 -25.69 8.56
N LEU A 206 2.80 -25.70 7.80
CA LEU A 206 3.61 -26.90 7.61
C LEU A 206 4.27 -27.36 8.92
N SER A 207 4.76 -26.42 9.72
CA SER A 207 5.33 -26.73 11.03
C SER A 207 4.26 -27.27 11.96
N TRP A 208 3.06 -26.69 12.00
CA TRP A 208 1.91 -27.13 12.81
C TRP A 208 1.55 -28.59 12.53
N HIS A 209 1.44 -28.96 11.26
CA HIS A 209 1.13 -30.32 10.81
C HIS A 209 2.34 -31.27 10.77
N GLY A 210 3.54 -30.79 11.12
CA GLY A 210 4.75 -31.62 11.18
C GLY A 210 5.20 -32.14 9.81
N LYS A 211 4.92 -31.38 8.74
CA LYS A 211 5.21 -31.75 7.34
C LYS A 211 6.55 -31.20 6.81
N LEU A 212 7.21 -30.34 7.57
CA LEU A 212 8.53 -29.84 7.22
C LEU A 212 9.61 -30.92 7.45
N PRO A 213 10.62 -31.01 6.56
CA PRO A 213 11.81 -31.81 6.80
C PRO A 213 12.52 -31.40 8.10
N SER A 214 13.17 -32.37 8.75
CA SER A 214 13.90 -32.14 10.00
C SER A 214 15.13 -31.23 9.85
N ALA A 215 15.76 -31.23 8.67
CA ALA A 215 16.90 -30.39 8.33
C ALA A 215 16.67 -29.71 6.97
N ILE A 216 16.62 -28.37 6.97
CA ILE A 216 16.42 -27.55 5.78
C ILE A 216 17.58 -26.56 5.74
N LEU A 217 18.32 -26.52 4.64
CA LEU A 217 19.30 -25.45 4.40
C LEU A 217 18.59 -24.16 3.98
N PRO A 218 19.05 -22.96 4.36
CA PRO A 218 18.43 -21.70 3.94
C PRO A 218 18.22 -21.60 2.43
N GLU A 219 19.21 -21.99 1.62
CA GLU A 219 19.13 -21.92 0.16
C GLU A 219 18.07 -22.85 -0.44
N LYS A 220 17.62 -23.85 0.33
CA LYS A 220 16.64 -24.85 -0.10
C LYS A 220 15.26 -24.65 0.55
N LEU A 221 15.06 -23.57 1.30
CA LEU A 221 13.81 -23.32 2.04
C LEU A 221 12.59 -23.28 1.13
N GLU A 222 12.63 -22.47 0.08
CA GLU A 222 11.52 -22.33 -0.89
C GLU A 222 11.16 -23.67 -1.54
N ARG A 223 12.18 -24.44 -1.94
CA ARG A 223 11.99 -25.79 -2.50
C ARG A 223 11.40 -26.76 -1.48
N ALA A 224 11.85 -26.70 -0.22
CA ALA A 224 11.33 -27.56 0.84
C ALA A 224 9.84 -27.28 1.10
N ILE A 225 9.45 -26.00 1.12
CA ILE A 225 8.04 -25.59 1.25
C ILE A 225 7.23 -26.13 0.07
N ALA A 226 7.68 -25.91 -1.17
CA ALA A 226 6.96 -26.35 -2.37
C ALA A 226 6.73 -27.88 -2.41
N ILE A 227 7.68 -28.67 -1.90
CA ILE A 227 7.56 -30.14 -1.84
C ILE A 227 6.65 -30.59 -0.70
N SER A 228 6.61 -29.87 0.42
CA SER A 228 5.82 -30.23 1.61
C SER A 228 4.37 -29.72 1.59
N LEU A 229 4.07 -28.65 0.84
CA LEU A 229 2.70 -28.10 0.74
C LEU A 229 1.64 -29.12 0.28
N PRO A 230 1.91 -30.01 -0.69
CA PRO A 230 0.97 -31.05 -1.10
C PRO A 230 0.52 -31.99 0.02
N ASP A 231 1.30 -32.15 1.10
CA ASP A 231 1.00 -33.05 2.22
C ASP A 231 0.01 -32.46 3.24
N LEU A 232 -0.40 -31.19 3.06
CA LEU A 232 -1.40 -30.54 3.89
C LEU A 232 -2.83 -30.93 3.47
N PRO A 233 -3.81 -30.88 4.40
CA PRO A 233 -5.22 -31.03 4.07
C PRO A 233 -5.65 -30.05 2.98
N GLU A 234 -6.53 -30.48 2.06
CA GLU A 234 -6.96 -29.67 0.92
C GLU A 234 -7.46 -28.25 1.28
N PRO A 235 -8.27 -28.04 2.35
CA PRO A 235 -8.71 -26.71 2.76
C PRO A 235 -7.57 -25.74 3.10
N LEU A 236 -6.43 -26.26 3.54
CA LEU A 236 -5.23 -25.48 3.83
C LEU A 236 -4.26 -25.41 2.64
N ARG A 237 -4.12 -26.53 1.92
CA ARG A 237 -3.21 -26.67 0.79
C ARG A 237 -3.53 -25.64 -0.28
N LEU A 238 -4.80 -25.49 -0.67
CA LEU A 238 -5.19 -24.60 -1.77
C LEU A 238 -4.85 -23.13 -1.49
N PRO A 239 -5.21 -22.52 -0.35
CA PRO A 239 -4.87 -21.13 -0.05
C PRO A 239 -3.37 -20.93 0.21
N LEU A 240 -2.70 -21.88 0.87
CA LEU A 240 -1.27 -21.75 1.16
C LEU A 240 -0.38 -21.97 -0.07
N SER A 241 -0.86 -22.63 -1.13
CA SER A 241 -0.10 -22.85 -2.37
C SER A 241 -0.22 -21.71 -3.38
N GLN A 242 -0.94 -20.64 -3.04
CA GLN A 242 -1.11 -19.49 -3.92
C GLN A 242 0.19 -18.70 -4.05
N ALA A 243 0.28 -17.88 -5.10
CA ALA A 243 1.38 -16.95 -5.30
C ALA A 243 0.83 -15.51 -5.35
N VAL A 244 1.61 -14.55 -4.84
CA VAL A 244 1.24 -13.13 -4.86
C VAL A 244 1.18 -12.58 -6.28
N THR A 245 2.08 -13.06 -7.14
CA THR A 245 2.20 -12.65 -8.53
C THR A 245 2.33 -13.87 -9.44
N ALA A 246 1.83 -13.77 -10.68
CA ALA A 246 1.91 -14.87 -11.65
C ALA A 246 3.35 -15.30 -11.95
N THR A 247 4.28 -14.34 -11.90
CA THR A 247 5.72 -14.61 -11.86
C THR A 247 6.19 -14.12 -10.50
N ALA A 248 6.45 -15.02 -9.55
CA ALA A 248 7.05 -14.63 -8.27
C ALA A 248 8.58 -14.62 -8.42
N PRO A 249 9.29 -13.63 -7.86
CA PRO A 249 10.73 -13.65 -7.88
C PRO A 249 11.23 -14.71 -6.87
N PRO A 250 12.42 -15.30 -7.07
CA PRO A 250 12.97 -16.28 -6.14
C PRO A 250 13.20 -15.65 -4.76
N LEU A 251 13.08 -16.46 -3.70
CA LEU A 251 13.28 -15.99 -2.33
C LEU A 251 14.75 -15.54 -2.13
N PRO A 252 15.02 -14.26 -1.78
CA PRO A 252 16.38 -13.81 -1.51
C PRO A 252 16.99 -14.52 -0.30
N LEU A 253 18.29 -14.76 -0.35
CA LEU A 253 19.02 -15.54 0.68
C LEU A 253 18.88 -14.91 2.06
N GLU A 254 18.94 -13.58 2.17
CA GLU A 254 18.82 -12.86 3.44
C GLU A 254 17.46 -13.08 4.10
N ALA A 255 16.38 -13.06 3.31
CA ALA A 255 15.04 -13.40 3.81
C ALA A 255 14.97 -14.87 4.19
N SER A 256 15.53 -15.77 3.39
CA SER A 256 15.54 -17.20 3.66
C SER A 256 16.27 -17.55 4.97
N VAL A 257 17.41 -16.89 5.24
CA VAL A 257 18.14 -17.02 6.51
C VAL A 257 17.27 -16.59 7.69
N CYS A 258 16.52 -15.49 7.57
CA CYS A 258 15.60 -15.03 8.64
C CYS A 258 14.53 -16.08 8.94
N PHE A 259 13.86 -16.62 7.92
CA PHE A 259 12.84 -17.65 8.09
C PHE A 259 13.41 -19.00 8.56
N HIS A 260 14.63 -19.34 8.14
CA HIS A 260 15.33 -20.52 8.64
C HIS A 260 15.64 -20.40 10.14
N HIS A 261 16.12 -19.24 10.61
CA HIS A 261 16.32 -18.99 12.03
C HIS A 261 15.02 -19.08 12.83
N LEU A 262 13.90 -18.60 12.27
CA LEU A 262 12.59 -18.79 12.87
C LEU A 262 12.27 -20.28 13.06
N LEU A 263 12.46 -21.12 12.04
CA LEU A 263 12.20 -22.56 12.15
C LEU A 263 13.03 -23.25 13.23
N LEU A 264 14.33 -22.99 13.28
CA LEU A 264 15.21 -23.50 14.34
C LEU A 264 14.73 -23.04 15.72
N ARG A 265 14.30 -21.77 15.82
CA ARG A 265 13.82 -21.21 17.07
C ARG A 265 12.51 -21.87 17.50
N LEU A 266 11.58 -22.12 16.59
CA LEU A 266 10.32 -22.79 16.89
C LEU A 266 10.53 -24.21 17.42
N GLN A 267 11.51 -24.95 16.89
CA GLN A 267 11.90 -26.27 17.41
C GLN A 267 12.37 -26.20 18.87
N GLN A 268 13.18 -25.19 19.22
CA GLN A 268 13.68 -24.98 20.60
C GLN A 268 12.59 -24.58 21.59
N LEU A 269 11.52 -23.92 21.12
CA LEU A 269 10.49 -23.33 21.98
C LEU A 269 9.33 -24.26 22.28
N ALA A 270 9.33 -25.49 21.76
CA ALA A 270 8.18 -26.40 21.79
C ALA A 270 6.89 -25.63 21.44
N TRP A 271 6.94 -24.80 20.38
CA TRP A 271 6.00 -23.70 20.17
C TRP A 271 4.53 -24.13 20.09
N LYS A 272 4.27 -25.39 19.71
CA LYS A 272 2.93 -26.00 19.67
C LYS A 272 2.32 -26.29 21.05
N GLN A 273 3.11 -26.25 22.12
CA GLN A 273 2.69 -26.57 23.47
C GLN A 273 2.84 -25.37 24.39
N PRO A 274 1.79 -24.97 25.15
CA PRO A 274 0.40 -25.44 25.03
C PRO A 274 -0.24 -24.99 23.71
N GLN A 275 -1.15 -25.80 23.15
CA GLN A 275 -1.80 -25.52 21.86
C GLN A 275 -2.50 -24.15 21.84
N LYS A 276 -3.19 -23.82 22.93
CA LYS A 276 -3.87 -22.53 23.07
C LYS A 276 -2.92 -21.34 22.86
N ARG A 277 -1.70 -21.40 23.38
CA ARG A 277 -0.70 -20.33 23.19
C ARG A 277 -0.35 -20.11 21.72
N ALA A 278 -0.14 -21.20 20.98
CA ALA A 278 0.18 -21.11 19.56
C ALA A 278 -0.99 -20.48 18.79
N ILE A 279 -2.22 -20.93 19.07
CA ILE A 279 -3.44 -20.40 18.46
C ILE A 279 -3.59 -18.90 18.78
N ASP A 280 -3.53 -18.52 20.06
CA ASP A 280 -3.65 -17.13 20.51
C ASP A 280 -2.58 -16.23 19.84
N SER A 281 -1.35 -16.73 19.67
CA SER A 281 -0.28 -15.98 18.99
C SER A 281 -0.54 -15.74 17.51
N ILE A 282 -1.08 -16.75 16.80
CA ILE A 282 -1.43 -16.65 15.37
C ILE A 282 -2.66 -15.75 15.19
N GLN A 283 -3.67 -15.88 16.05
CA GLN A 283 -4.84 -15.00 16.05
C GLN A 283 -4.44 -13.54 16.25
N SER A 284 -3.63 -13.26 17.27
CA SER A 284 -3.15 -11.90 17.56
C SER A 284 -2.34 -11.33 16.40
N LEU A 285 -1.49 -12.14 15.76
CA LEU A 285 -0.70 -11.75 14.59
C LEU A 285 -1.61 -11.38 13.40
N ILE A 286 -2.58 -12.24 13.09
CA ILE A 286 -3.50 -12.03 11.96
C ILE A 286 -4.41 -10.83 12.20
N GLN A 287 -4.90 -10.64 13.44
CA GLN A 287 -5.67 -9.44 13.81
C GLN A 287 -4.83 -8.15 13.68
N GLY A 288 -3.52 -8.23 13.94
CA GLY A 288 -2.60 -7.11 13.70
C GLY A 288 -2.43 -6.77 12.22
N TRP A 289 -2.48 -7.76 11.32
CA TRP A 289 -2.40 -7.53 9.88
C TRP A 289 -3.72 -7.12 9.23
N TYR A 290 -4.83 -7.65 9.76
CA TYR A 290 -6.18 -7.55 9.21
C TYR A 290 -7.16 -7.18 10.34
N PRO A 291 -7.14 -5.91 10.81
CA PRO A 291 -7.95 -5.49 11.92
C PRO A 291 -9.44 -5.51 11.55
N LYS A 292 -10.27 -6.04 12.47
CA LYS A 292 -11.70 -6.14 12.28
C LYS A 292 -12.34 -4.75 12.30
N LYS A 293 -13.01 -4.37 11.19
CA LYS A 293 -13.77 -3.10 11.13
C LYS A 293 -15.24 -3.35 11.51
N ALA A 294 -15.88 -2.39 12.18
CA ALA A 294 -17.25 -2.52 12.72
C ALA A 294 -18.34 -2.86 11.69
N ILE A 295 -18.11 -2.65 10.39
CA ILE A 295 -19.09 -2.95 9.32
C ILE A 295 -18.90 -4.35 8.73
N GLU A 296 -17.75 -4.98 8.97
CA GLU A 296 -17.50 -6.39 8.64
C GLU A 296 -18.19 -7.35 9.63
N ASP A 297 -18.95 -6.80 10.59
CA ASP A 297 -19.84 -7.53 11.51
C ASP A 297 -21.18 -7.97 10.87
N LEU A 298 -21.43 -7.57 9.62
CA LEU A 298 -22.60 -8.03 8.87
C LEU A 298 -22.39 -9.47 8.41
N SER A 299 -23.16 -10.40 8.97
CA SER A 299 -23.22 -11.80 8.53
C SER A 299 -23.66 -11.90 7.07
N ALA A 300 -22.85 -12.56 6.25
CA ALA A 300 -23.14 -12.85 4.84
C ALA A 300 -22.68 -14.27 4.48
N ASP A 301 -23.32 -14.88 3.48
CA ASP A 301 -22.91 -16.19 2.97
C ASP A 301 -21.66 -16.08 2.08
N ILE A 302 -21.52 -14.94 1.39
CA ILE A 302 -20.44 -14.66 0.45
C ILE A 302 -19.78 -13.32 0.79
N TYR A 303 -18.47 -13.33 0.99
CA TYR A 303 -17.65 -12.14 1.17
C TYR A 303 -16.73 -11.92 -0.03
N LEU A 304 -16.77 -10.71 -0.60
CA LEU A 304 -15.91 -10.30 -1.70
C LEU A 304 -14.98 -9.17 -1.23
N TYR A 305 -13.67 -9.42 -1.34
CA TYR A 305 -12.58 -8.54 -0.93
C TYR A 305 -12.65 -8.07 0.54
N PRO A 306 -12.80 -8.99 1.52
CA PRO A 306 -12.77 -8.62 2.93
C PRO A 306 -11.39 -8.08 3.33
N GLN A 307 -11.35 -7.20 4.34
CA GLN A 307 -10.10 -6.74 4.96
C GLN A 307 -9.82 -7.42 6.31
N THR A 308 -10.63 -8.43 6.66
CA THR A 308 -10.53 -9.27 7.85
C THR A 308 -10.42 -10.74 7.48
N ALA A 309 -9.71 -11.51 8.31
CA ALA A 309 -9.66 -12.97 8.23
C ALA A 309 -10.62 -13.66 9.20
N SER A 310 -11.38 -12.90 10.01
CA SER A 310 -12.35 -13.40 10.97
C SER A 310 -13.75 -12.85 10.68
N PHE A 311 -14.72 -13.76 10.56
CA PHE A 311 -16.08 -13.45 10.15
C PHE A 311 -17.10 -13.70 11.29
N PRO A 312 -18.24 -12.98 11.31
CA PRO A 312 -19.30 -13.18 12.31
C PRO A 312 -20.00 -14.55 12.20
N SER A 313 -20.08 -15.07 10.98
CA SER A 313 -20.62 -16.37 10.63
C SER A 313 -19.66 -17.06 9.67
N VAL A 314 -19.74 -18.39 9.57
CA VAL A 314 -18.88 -19.16 8.66
C VAL A 314 -19.35 -18.91 7.22
N PRO A 315 -18.55 -18.23 6.39
CA PRO A 315 -18.94 -17.96 5.02
C PRO A 315 -18.86 -19.22 4.16
N GLN A 316 -19.73 -19.31 3.15
CA GLN A 316 -19.65 -20.37 2.15
C GLN A 316 -18.52 -20.08 1.15
N LEU A 317 -18.32 -18.81 0.79
CA LEU A 317 -17.28 -18.37 -0.13
C LEU A 317 -16.66 -17.05 0.29
N VAL A 318 -15.33 -16.98 0.22
CA VAL A 318 -14.55 -15.76 0.35
C VAL A 318 -13.70 -15.58 -0.91
N LEU A 319 -13.91 -14.47 -1.61
CA LEU A 319 -13.05 -14.00 -2.68
C LEU A 319 -12.14 -12.89 -2.14
N SER A 320 -10.85 -12.95 -2.39
CA SER A 320 -9.93 -11.85 -2.10
C SER A 320 -8.87 -11.74 -3.19
N ASP A 321 -8.40 -10.52 -3.40
CA ASP A 321 -7.19 -10.24 -4.18
C ASP A 321 -5.91 -10.44 -3.36
N SER A 322 -6.04 -10.76 -2.07
CA SER A 322 -4.92 -11.04 -1.16
C SER A 322 -4.77 -12.53 -0.85
N PRO A 323 -3.82 -13.24 -1.50
CA PRO A 323 -3.45 -14.61 -1.13
C PRO A 323 -3.11 -14.80 0.35
N ALA A 324 -2.41 -13.84 0.96
CA ALA A 324 -2.04 -13.95 2.37
C ALA A 324 -3.25 -13.88 3.30
N LEU A 325 -4.26 -13.08 2.97
CA LEU A 325 -5.51 -13.02 3.73
C LEU A 325 -6.22 -14.37 3.68
N LEU A 326 -6.38 -14.97 2.49
CA LEU A 326 -7.05 -16.25 2.36
C LEU A 326 -6.29 -17.39 3.06
N ALA A 327 -4.96 -17.38 2.98
CA ALA A 327 -4.11 -18.28 3.76
C ALA A 327 -4.29 -18.11 5.28
N ALA A 328 -4.37 -16.86 5.75
CA ALA A 328 -4.62 -16.55 7.15
C ALA A 328 -5.99 -17.06 7.60
N THR A 329 -7.03 -16.80 6.81
CA THR A 329 -8.39 -17.29 7.08
C THR A 329 -8.45 -18.82 7.11
N ALA A 330 -7.78 -19.50 6.17
CA ALA A 330 -7.72 -20.96 6.13
C ALA A 330 -7.02 -21.54 7.37
N LEU A 331 -5.86 -20.96 7.74
CA LEU A 331 -5.09 -21.40 8.90
C LEU A 331 -5.87 -21.19 10.19
N LEU A 332 -6.55 -20.04 10.36
CA LEU A 332 -7.40 -19.80 11.52
C LEU A 332 -8.57 -20.79 11.59
N ALA A 333 -9.21 -21.07 10.46
CA ALA A 333 -10.32 -22.02 10.42
C ALA A 333 -9.86 -23.43 10.84
N ASP A 334 -8.70 -23.90 10.36
CA ASP A 334 -8.12 -25.19 10.75
C ASP A 334 -7.76 -25.23 12.25
N LEU A 335 -7.09 -24.19 12.75
CA LEU A 335 -6.68 -24.10 14.15
C LEU A 335 -7.84 -24.05 15.14
N LEU A 336 -8.97 -23.45 14.74
CA LEU A 336 -10.17 -23.30 15.56
C LEU A 336 -11.21 -24.41 15.32
N GLY A 337 -10.96 -25.33 14.39
CA GLY A 337 -11.90 -26.40 14.05
C GLY A 337 -13.19 -25.89 13.40
N HIS A 338 -13.11 -24.81 12.62
CA HIS A 338 -14.23 -24.29 11.85
C HIS A 338 -14.51 -25.13 10.59
N PRO A 339 -15.73 -25.05 10.03
CA PRO A 339 -16.08 -25.77 8.80
C PRO A 339 -15.23 -25.33 7.61
N VAL A 340 -15.09 -26.24 6.64
CA VAL A 340 -14.43 -25.93 5.37
C VAL A 340 -15.24 -24.90 4.59
N GLN A 341 -14.56 -23.87 4.12
CA GLN A 341 -15.10 -22.76 3.34
C GLN A 341 -14.39 -22.68 1.98
N THR A 342 -15.07 -22.16 0.96
CA THR A 342 -14.47 -21.98 -0.37
C THR A 342 -13.67 -20.68 -0.39
N LEU A 343 -12.36 -20.77 -0.60
CA LEU A 343 -11.46 -19.62 -0.63
C LEU A 343 -10.89 -19.45 -2.03
N THR A 344 -11.16 -18.31 -2.67
CA THR A 344 -10.77 -18.04 -4.05
C THR A 344 -9.90 -16.79 -4.11
N VAL A 345 -8.69 -16.92 -4.65
CA VAL A 345 -7.86 -15.77 -5.03
C VAL A 345 -8.32 -15.27 -6.38
N GLY A 346 -8.47 -13.95 -6.54
CA GLY A 346 -8.63 -13.34 -7.84
C GLY A 346 -9.62 -12.20 -7.85
N ASN A 347 -10.36 -12.07 -8.94
CA ASN A 347 -11.38 -11.05 -9.09
C ASN A 347 -12.77 -11.63 -9.36
N ILE A 348 -13.79 -10.80 -9.16
CA ILE A 348 -15.19 -11.21 -9.31
C ILE A 348 -15.50 -11.72 -10.73
N PHE A 349 -14.79 -11.23 -11.74
CA PHE A 349 -14.97 -11.66 -13.15
C PHE A 349 -14.55 -13.11 -13.42
N GLN A 350 -13.88 -13.76 -12.45
CA GLN A 350 -13.49 -15.17 -12.51
C GLN A 350 -14.47 -16.08 -11.76
N LEU A 351 -15.42 -15.51 -11.00
CA LEU A 351 -16.40 -16.28 -10.26
C LEU A 351 -17.59 -16.66 -11.15
N ASP A 352 -17.96 -17.93 -11.10
CA ASP A 352 -19.27 -18.37 -11.54
C ASP A 352 -20.25 -18.32 -10.36
N LEU A 353 -21.16 -17.34 -10.42
CA LEU A 353 -22.23 -17.15 -9.42
C LEU A 353 -23.60 -17.55 -9.96
N ALA A 354 -23.69 -18.09 -11.19
CA ALA A 354 -24.97 -18.36 -11.84
C ALA A 354 -25.83 -19.38 -11.07
N GLU A 355 -25.20 -20.34 -10.38
CA GLU A 355 -25.87 -21.40 -9.63
C GLU A 355 -26.22 -20.99 -8.18
N LYS A 356 -25.70 -19.87 -7.69
CA LYS A 356 -25.81 -19.46 -6.28
C LYS A 356 -26.99 -18.53 -6.04
N THR A 357 -28.21 -19.07 -5.91
CA THR A 357 -29.44 -18.29 -5.66
C THR A 357 -29.84 -18.27 -4.18
N GLY A 358 -30.45 -17.17 -3.72
CA GLY A 358 -30.96 -17.02 -2.35
C GLY A 358 -29.91 -16.68 -1.28
N LEU A 359 -28.66 -16.37 -1.67
CA LEU A 359 -27.57 -16.08 -0.75
C LEU A 359 -27.45 -14.58 -0.46
N SER A 360 -26.91 -14.28 0.72
CA SER A 360 -26.54 -12.92 1.11
C SER A 360 -25.09 -12.60 0.74
N PHE A 361 -24.87 -11.39 0.24
CA PHE A 361 -23.56 -10.95 -0.25
C PHE A 361 -23.07 -9.72 0.50
N TRP A 362 -21.78 -9.71 0.79
CA TRP A 362 -21.04 -8.53 1.22
C TRP A 362 -19.85 -8.32 0.29
N ALA A 363 -19.66 -7.10 -0.20
CA ALA A 363 -18.56 -6.79 -1.12
C ALA A 363 -17.96 -5.43 -0.83
N ARG A 364 -16.62 -5.35 -0.83
CA ARG A 364 -15.87 -4.10 -0.74
C ARG A 364 -15.15 -3.83 -2.05
N LEU A 365 -15.67 -2.89 -2.83
CA LEU A 365 -15.18 -2.57 -4.17
C LEU A 365 -14.50 -1.21 -4.13
N GLU A 366 -13.22 -1.15 -3.79
CA GLU A 366 -12.46 0.11 -3.67
C GLU A 366 -11.30 0.22 -4.67
N ASN A 367 -11.19 -0.74 -5.60
CA ASN A 367 -10.07 -0.79 -6.53
C ASN A 367 -10.14 0.35 -7.57
N THR A 368 -9.26 1.34 -7.41
CA THR A 368 -9.19 2.52 -8.28
C THR A 368 -8.28 2.34 -9.49
N ASN A 369 -7.67 1.15 -9.67
CA ASN A 369 -6.83 0.87 -10.83
C ASN A 369 -7.63 0.99 -12.13
N LEU A 370 -6.96 1.47 -13.17
CA LEU A 370 -7.57 1.63 -14.49
C LEU A 370 -7.34 0.37 -15.32
N PRO A 371 -8.40 -0.34 -15.74
CA PRO A 371 -8.25 -1.51 -16.59
C PRO A 371 -7.59 -1.16 -17.93
N SER A 372 -6.68 -2.02 -18.38
CA SER A 372 -6.03 -1.95 -19.69
C SER A 372 -7.06 -2.06 -20.83
N HIS A 373 -6.62 -1.83 -22.07
CA HIS A 373 -7.50 -2.00 -23.22
C HIS A 373 -8.02 -3.43 -23.37
N GLU A 374 -7.15 -4.43 -23.19
CA GLU A 374 -7.50 -5.85 -23.30
C GLU A 374 -8.46 -6.29 -22.20
N GLU A 375 -8.19 -5.89 -20.94
CA GLU A 375 -9.09 -6.17 -19.82
C GLU A 375 -10.48 -5.56 -20.04
N ARG A 376 -10.56 -4.33 -20.56
CA ARG A 376 -11.86 -3.71 -20.87
C ARG A 376 -12.67 -4.49 -21.89
N LEU A 377 -12.03 -5.00 -22.95
CA LEU A 377 -12.72 -5.84 -23.94
C LEU A 377 -13.25 -7.13 -23.30
N ARG A 378 -12.43 -7.77 -22.45
CA ARG A 378 -12.83 -8.96 -21.70
C ARG A 378 -13.99 -8.68 -20.74
N TYR A 379 -13.91 -7.62 -19.94
CA TYR A 379 -14.96 -7.26 -18.99
C TYR A 379 -16.26 -6.86 -19.69
N LEU A 380 -16.20 -6.18 -20.84
CA LEU A 380 -17.39 -5.91 -21.66
C LEU A 380 -18.08 -7.19 -22.15
N ALA A 381 -17.33 -8.24 -22.46
CA ALA A 381 -17.89 -9.54 -22.82
C ALA A 381 -18.58 -10.20 -21.61
N LEU A 382 -17.95 -10.18 -20.43
CA LEU A 382 -18.49 -10.74 -19.19
C LEU A 382 -19.72 -9.98 -18.69
N LEU A 383 -19.78 -8.66 -18.90
CA LEU A 383 -20.97 -7.87 -18.59
C LEU A 383 -22.20 -8.31 -19.41
N ARG A 384 -22.02 -8.92 -20.59
CA ARG A 384 -23.14 -9.50 -21.37
C ARG A 384 -23.67 -10.79 -20.74
N VAL A 385 -22.87 -11.47 -19.93
CA VAL A 385 -23.34 -12.64 -19.17
C VAL A 385 -24.22 -12.17 -18.02
N SER A 386 -23.76 -11.19 -17.25
CA SER A 386 -24.54 -10.64 -16.12
C SER A 386 -25.74 -9.81 -16.55
N TRP A 387 -25.66 -9.18 -17.74
CA TRP A 387 -26.73 -8.37 -18.32
C TRP A 387 -26.97 -8.72 -19.79
N PRO A 388 -27.61 -9.86 -20.10
CA PRO A 388 -27.82 -10.33 -21.47
C PRO A 388 -28.56 -9.33 -22.37
N ASN A 389 -29.48 -8.57 -21.77
CA ASN A 389 -30.37 -7.64 -22.49
C ASN A 389 -29.87 -6.19 -22.48
N ARG A 390 -28.65 -5.90 -21.99
CA ARG A 390 -28.11 -4.53 -21.95
C ARG A 390 -26.73 -4.44 -22.57
N ARG A 391 -26.49 -3.32 -23.26
CA ARG A 391 -25.19 -3.00 -23.86
C ARG A 391 -24.61 -1.76 -23.18
N PHE A 392 -23.53 -1.96 -22.43
CA PHE A 392 -22.84 -0.86 -21.77
C PHE A 392 -21.81 -0.20 -22.70
N ARG A 393 -21.73 1.13 -22.64
CA ARG A 393 -20.67 1.95 -23.27
C ARG A 393 -19.89 2.67 -22.18
N LEU A 394 -18.97 1.97 -21.54
CA LEU A 394 -18.07 2.56 -20.54
C LEU A 394 -16.86 3.18 -21.25
N THR A 395 -16.63 4.48 -21.05
CA THR A 395 -15.47 5.18 -21.63
C THR A 395 -14.16 4.74 -20.97
N GLY A 396 -13.02 4.97 -21.64
CA GLY A 396 -11.70 4.76 -21.05
C GLY A 396 -11.45 5.69 -19.86
N GLY A 397 -10.71 5.21 -18.86
CA GLY A 397 -10.39 5.98 -17.65
C GLY A 397 -11.36 5.82 -16.48
N LYS A 398 -12.23 4.81 -16.52
CA LYS A 398 -13.06 4.43 -15.36
C LYS A 398 -12.32 3.40 -14.48
N PRO A 399 -12.39 3.55 -13.14
CA PRO A 399 -11.73 2.65 -12.19
C PRO A 399 -12.37 1.25 -12.18
N LEU A 400 -11.60 0.24 -11.81
CA LEU A 400 -12.01 -1.17 -11.80
C LEU A 400 -13.24 -1.42 -10.93
N TRP A 401 -13.34 -0.79 -9.76
CA TRP A 401 -14.49 -0.96 -8.86
C TRP A 401 -15.84 -0.73 -9.54
N LEU A 402 -15.92 0.21 -10.50
CA LEU A 402 -17.16 0.50 -11.22
C LEU A 402 -17.56 -0.65 -12.13
N TRP A 403 -16.58 -1.27 -12.79
CA TRP A 403 -16.81 -2.45 -13.63
C TRP A 403 -17.27 -3.63 -12.77
N GLU A 404 -16.62 -3.84 -11.63
CA GLU A 404 -16.97 -4.91 -10.68
C GLU A 404 -18.36 -4.70 -10.08
N ALA A 405 -18.72 -3.47 -9.72
CA ALA A 405 -20.03 -3.14 -9.17
C ALA A 405 -21.15 -3.44 -10.18
N ILE A 406 -21.00 -3.01 -11.44
CA ILE A 406 -21.98 -3.29 -12.50
C ILE A 406 -22.13 -4.79 -12.73
N HIS A 407 -21.02 -5.53 -12.73
CA HIS A 407 -21.01 -6.98 -12.91
C HIS A 407 -21.73 -7.68 -11.75
N LEU A 408 -21.38 -7.32 -10.51
CA LEU A 408 -21.97 -7.87 -9.28
C LEU A 408 -23.47 -7.62 -9.21
N LEU A 409 -23.92 -6.40 -9.52
CA LEU A 409 -25.36 -6.07 -9.56
C LEU A 409 -26.13 -6.92 -10.59
N GLY A 410 -25.49 -7.35 -11.69
CA GLY A 410 -26.12 -8.26 -12.64
C GLY A 410 -26.20 -9.68 -12.13
N LEU A 411 -25.12 -10.19 -11.52
CA LEU A 411 -25.07 -11.53 -10.94
C LEU A 411 -26.02 -11.68 -9.74
N CYS A 412 -26.18 -10.61 -8.95
CA CYS A 412 -26.99 -10.63 -7.73
C CYS A 412 -28.42 -10.13 -7.93
N LYS A 413 -28.91 -9.96 -9.17
CA LYS A 413 -30.21 -9.32 -9.44
C LYS A 413 -31.39 -9.97 -8.71
N ASN A 414 -31.35 -11.29 -8.56
CA ASN A 414 -32.42 -12.07 -7.93
C ASN A 414 -32.18 -12.34 -6.42
N GLN A 415 -31.18 -11.70 -5.80
CA GLN A 415 -30.79 -11.99 -4.42
C GLN A 415 -31.54 -11.12 -3.42
N GLN A 416 -31.69 -11.62 -2.20
CA GLN A 416 -32.47 -10.95 -1.17
C GLN A 416 -31.73 -9.79 -0.50
N ARG A 417 -30.40 -9.88 -0.33
CA ARG A 417 -29.60 -8.90 0.41
C ARG A 417 -28.19 -8.78 -0.15
N LEU A 418 -27.79 -7.56 -0.50
CA LEU A 418 -26.46 -7.23 -0.98
C LEU A 418 -25.94 -6.00 -0.22
N CYS A 419 -24.79 -6.12 0.44
CA CYS A 419 -24.11 -5.01 1.08
C CYS A 419 -22.88 -4.64 0.24
N LEU A 420 -22.81 -3.38 -0.21
CA LEU A 420 -21.71 -2.87 -1.02
C LEU A 420 -20.98 -1.75 -0.29
N THR A 421 -19.67 -1.89 -0.10
CA THR A 421 -18.79 -0.77 0.27
C THR A 421 -18.11 -0.26 -1.01
N LEU A 422 -18.25 1.03 -1.29
CA LEU A 422 -17.74 1.73 -2.46
C LEU A 422 -16.87 2.92 -2.01
N PRO A 423 -16.03 3.50 -2.89
CA PRO A 423 -15.29 4.72 -2.59
C PRO A 423 -16.23 5.88 -2.26
N GLY A 424 -15.78 6.82 -1.43
CA GLY A 424 -16.59 7.97 -1.00
C GLY A 424 -17.03 8.87 -2.15
N ASP A 425 -16.22 8.95 -3.20
CA ASP A 425 -16.55 9.67 -4.44
C ASP A 425 -17.44 8.88 -5.40
N ALA A 426 -17.80 7.62 -5.09
CA ALA A 426 -18.67 6.82 -5.94
C ALA A 426 -20.04 7.46 -6.11
N LEU A 427 -20.57 8.12 -5.07
CA LEU A 427 -21.82 8.86 -5.17
C LEU A 427 -21.67 10.14 -6.02
N GLN A 428 -20.47 10.71 -6.11
CA GLN A 428 -20.12 11.86 -6.96
C GLN A 428 -19.82 11.46 -8.42
N SER A 429 -19.80 10.16 -8.73
CA SER A 429 -19.74 9.71 -10.12
C SER A 429 -20.95 10.23 -10.89
N SER A 430 -20.71 10.70 -12.13
CA SER A 430 -21.76 11.30 -12.95
C SER A 430 -22.98 10.39 -13.04
N ALA A 431 -24.18 10.94 -12.94
CA ALA A 431 -25.43 10.17 -13.05
C ALA A 431 -25.57 9.45 -14.41
N GLY A 432 -24.85 9.89 -15.44
CA GLY A 432 -24.70 9.19 -16.72
C GLY A 432 -23.81 7.93 -16.69
N THR A 433 -23.25 7.57 -15.54
CA THR A 433 -22.67 6.23 -15.36
C THR A 433 -23.80 5.21 -15.21
N PRO A 434 -23.66 3.99 -15.76
CA PRO A 434 -24.71 2.98 -15.70
C PRO A 434 -25.01 2.48 -14.27
N LEU A 435 -24.20 2.83 -13.27
CA LEU A 435 -24.37 2.37 -11.88
C LEU A 435 -25.72 2.83 -11.29
N TRP A 436 -26.04 4.11 -11.37
CA TRP A 436 -27.25 4.68 -10.77
C TRP A 436 -28.54 4.18 -11.41
N PRO A 437 -28.69 4.16 -12.75
CA PRO A 437 -29.84 3.53 -13.39
C PRO A 437 -30.03 2.06 -12.95
N LEU A 438 -28.95 1.29 -12.85
CA LEU A 438 -29.05 -0.11 -12.42
C LEU A 438 -29.50 -0.26 -10.96
N LEU A 439 -29.00 0.59 -10.06
CA LEU A 439 -29.43 0.61 -8.67
C LEU A 439 -30.92 0.95 -8.57
N CYS A 440 -31.39 2.00 -9.24
CA CYS A 440 -32.78 2.47 -9.15
C CYS A 440 -33.78 1.47 -9.76
N GLU A 441 -33.40 0.78 -10.83
CA GLU A 441 -34.31 -0.13 -11.52
C GLU A 441 -34.39 -1.54 -10.92
N HIS A 442 -33.31 -2.05 -10.32
CA HIS A 442 -33.25 -3.47 -9.89
C HIS A 442 -33.14 -3.64 -8.37
N TYR A 443 -32.84 -2.59 -7.61
CA TYR A 443 -32.58 -2.67 -6.18
C TYR A 443 -33.28 -1.56 -5.39
N ALA A 444 -33.63 -1.86 -4.14
CA ALA A 444 -34.02 -0.85 -3.17
C ALA A 444 -32.84 -0.56 -2.23
N ILE A 445 -32.38 0.70 -2.14
CA ILE A 445 -31.39 1.08 -1.13
C ILE A 445 -32.14 1.19 0.20
N LEU A 446 -31.83 0.31 1.14
CA LEU A 446 -32.46 0.29 2.47
C LEU A 446 -31.72 1.21 3.44
N GLU A 447 -30.40 1.19 3.36
CA GLU A 447 -29.53 1.94 4.25
C GLU A 447 -28.28 2.39 3.50
N ALA A 448 -27.82 3.60 3.78
CA ALA A 448 -26.53 4.11 3.35
C ALA A 448 -25.78 4.70 4.52
N GLN A 449 -24.47 4.48 4.60
CA GLN A 449 -23.63 4.96 5.68
C GLN A 449 -22.26 5.39 5.16
N THR A 450 -21.79 6.54 5.62
CA THR A 450 -20.39 6.96 5.44
C THR A 450 -19.54 6.33 6.55
N LEU A 451 -18.52 5.54 6.20
CA LEU A 451 -17.63 4.87 7.15
C LEU A 451 -16.55 5.80 7.67
N ASP A 452 -15.93 6.50 6.72
CA ASP A 452 -14.84 7.46 6.83
C ASP A 452 -15.01 8.45 5.67
N ASN A 453 -14.23 9.54 5.60
CA ASN A 453 -14.29 10.49 4.47
C ASN A 453 -14.06 9.84 3.08
N ASP A 454 -13.57 8.60 3.05
CA ASP A 454 -13.12 7.90 1.84
C ASP A 454 -14.00 6.72 1.39
N SER A 455 -15.03 6.30 2.14
CA SER A 455 -15.86 5.14 1.73
C SER A 455 -17.32 5.20 2.20
N ILE A 456 -18.20 4.61 1.40
CA ILE A 456 -19.66 4.58 1.61
C ILE A 456 -20.16 3.14 1.50
N THR A 457 -21.00 2.74 2.45
CA THR A 457 -21.68 1.44 2.44
C THR A 457 -23.14 1.60 2.07
N LEU A 458 -23.63 0.77 1.15
CA LEU A 458 -25.01 0.68 0.71
C LEU A 458 -25.55 -0.72 1.03
N LYS A 459 -26.63 -0.80 1.80
CA LYS A 459 -27.40 -2.04 2.00
C LYS A 459 -28.55 -2.05 0.99
N LEU A 460 -28.49 -3.00 0.08
CA LEU A 460 -29.45 -3.18 -1.00
C LEU A 460 -30.39 -4.35 -0.68
N GLY A 461 -31.68 -4.10 -0.87
CA GLY A 461 -32.75 -5.08 -0.81
C GLY A 461 -33.39 -5.33 -2.17
N PRO A 462 -34.39 -6.23 -2.23
CA PRO A 462 -35.07 -6.56 -3.47
C PRO A 462 -35.87 -5.36 -4.00
N GLN A 463 -36.06 -5.30 -5.32
CA GLN A 463 -36.81 -4.25 -6.01
C GLN A 463 -38.22 -4.01 -5.42
N SER A 464 -38.87 -5.05 -4.90
CA SER A 464 -40.19 -4.94 -4.24
C SER A 464 -40.19 -4.01 -3.01
N ALA A 465 -39.03 -3.66 -2.47
CA ALA A 465 -38.87 -2.74 -1.35
C ALA A 465 -38.62 -1.28 -1.78
N LEU A 466 -38.72 -0.93 -3.06
CA LEU A 466 -38.49 0.44 -3.57
C LEU A 466 -39.37 1.51 -2.92
N THR A 467 -40.55 1.16 -2.40
CA THR A 467 -41.45 2.10 -1.72
C THR A 467 -41.07 2.35 -0.25
N ARG A 468 -40.06 1.66 0.27
CA ARG A 468 -39.61 1.85 1.66
C ARG A 468 -38.70 3.09 1.77
N PRO A 469 -38.77 3.82 2.90
CA PRO A 469 -37.86 4.93 3.14
C PRO A 469 -36.41 4.44 3.25
N VAL A 470 -35.51 5.20 2.64
CA VAL A 470 -34.06 4.98 2.69
C VAL A 470 -33.52 5.58 3.97
N SER A 471 -32.70 4.83 4.72
CA SER A 471 -32.04 5.33 5.94
C SER A 471 -30.60 5.76 5.66
N ALA A 472 -30.32 7.06 5.70
CA ALA A 472 -28.96 7.61 5.63
C ALA A 472 -28.39 7.77 7.04
N ARG A 473 -27.42 6.92 7.40
CA ARG A 473 -26.73 6.95 8.70
C ARG A 473 -25.48 7.82 8.65
N ARG A 474 -25.36 8.67 9.65
CA ARG A 474 -24.27 9.60 9.86
C ARG A 474 -23.76 9.52 11.30
N PRO A 475 -22.58 10.10 11.60
CA PRO A 475 -22.10 10.18 12.98
C PRO A 475 -23.04 10.93 13.93
N ASP A 476 -23.78 11.92 13.42
CA ASP A 476 -24.68 12.82 14.16
C ASP A 476 -26.15 12.34 14.20
N GLY A 477 -26.49 11.24 13.52
CA GLY A 477 -27.85 10.69 13.53
C GLY A 477 -28.23 9.89 12.27
N THR A 478 -29.50 9.49 12.18
CA THR A 478 -30.05 8.82 10.99
C THR A 478 -31.14 9.69 10.37
N ARG A 479 -31.08 9.87 9.05
CA ARG A 479 -32.09 10.60 8.26
C ARG A 479 -32.83 9.64 7.35
N THR A 480 -34.12 9.90 7.12
CA THR A 480 -34.95 9.05 6.26
C THR A 480 -35.63 9.86 5.18
N PHE A 481 -35.66 9.34 3.96
CA PHE A 481 -36.37 9.96 2.84
C PHE A 481 -36.94 8.91 1.89
N LEU A 482 -37.93 9.28 1.08
CA LEU A 482 -38.48 8.41 0.05
C LEU A 482 -37.66 8.53 -1.23
N PRO A 483 -37.35 7.41 -1.91
CA PRO A 483 -36.54 7.43 -3.13
C PRO A 483 -37.31 8.09 -4.29
N ALA A 484 -36.65 8.97 -5.03
CA ALA A 484 -37.20 9.58 -6.24
C ALA A 484 -37.15 8.63 -7.45
N ASP A 485 -38.10 8.78 -8.38
CA ASP A 485 -38.17 7.98 -9.62
C ASP A 485 -37.01 8.27 -10.59
N LYS A 486 -36.53 9.53 -10.61
CA LYS A 486 -35.40 9.94 -11.46
C LYS A 486 -34.07 9.61 -10.78
N PRO A 487 -33.17 8.83 -11.40
CA PRO A 487 -31.88 8.44 -10.81
C PRO A 487 -31.00 9.62 -10.38
N GLU A 488 -31.04 10.73 -11.13
CA GLU A 488 -30.23 11.92 -10.86
C GLU A 488 -30.68 12.63 -9.57
N VAL A 489 -32.00 12.70 -9.36
CA VAL A 489 -32.63 13.26 -8.15
C VAL A 489 -32.41 12.34 -6.96
N TYR A 490 -32.59 11.03 -7.15
CA TYR A 490 -32.38 10.07 -6.06
C TYR A 490 -30.91 10.05 -5.59
N ARG A 491 -29.95 10.10 -6.52
CA ARG A 491 -28.54 10.28 -6.18
C ARG A 491 -28.30 11.55 -5.36
N ALA A 492 -28.87 12.67 -5.79
CA ALA A 492 -28.71 13.95 -5.11
C ALA A 492 -29.33 13.91 -3.69
N GLN A 493 -30.53 13.34 -3.53
CA GLN A 493 -31.15 13.12 -2.22
C GLN A 493 -30.23 12.34 -1.28
N LEU A 494 -29.66 11.23 -1.76
CA LEU A 494 -28.77 10.41 -0.94
C LEU A 494 -27.49 11.14 -0.55
N LEU A 495 -26.85 11.84 -1.51
CA LEU A 495 -25.65 12.64 -1.27
C LEU A 495 -25.88 13.72 -0.21
N LEU A 496 -26.94 14.51 -0.38
CA LEU A 496 -27.25 15.60 0.54
C LEU A 496 -27.66 15.06 1.93
N ALA A 497 -28.39 13.94 1.98
CA ALA A 497 -28.70 13.27 3.24
C ALA A 497 -27.44 12.85 3.99
N LEU A 498 -26.42 12.32 3.29
CA LEU A 498 -25.17 11.89 3.92
C LEU A 498 -24.21 13.05 4.26
N GLN A 499 -24.21 14.16 3.50
CA GLN A 499 -23.16 15.18 3.59
C GLN A 499 -23.58 16.50 4.25
N LEU A 500 -24.85 16.95 4.15
CA LEU A 500 -25.24 18.28 4.64
C LEU A 500 -25.35 18.36 6.18
N PRO A 501 -24.91 19.43 6.85
CA PRO A 501 -25.23 19.68 8.26
C PRO A 501 -26.74 19.63 8.54
N THR A 502 -27.13 19.22 9.75
CA THR A 502 -28.55 19.02 10.13
C THR A 502 -29.44 20.25 9.91
N PRO A 503 -29.04 21.47 10.28
CA PRO A 503 -29.85 22.66 10.02
C PRO A 503 -30.12 22.90 8.52
N LEU A 504 -29.11 22.69 7.67
CA LEU A 504 -29.25 22.88 6.22
C LEU A 504 -30.07 21.76 5.56
N TYR A 505 -30.01 20.54 6.10
CA TYR A 505 -30.82 19.43 5.59
C TYR A 505 -32.32 19.62 5.88
N GLN A 506 -32.69 20.22 7.01
CA GLN A 506 -34.09 20.52 7.34
C GLN A 506 -34.76 21.45 6.33
N LEU A 507 -33.98 22.25 5.58
CA LEU A 507 -34.49 23.06 4.48
C LEU A 507 -35.03 22.19 3.34
N LEU A 508 -34.45 21.01 3.09
CA LEU A 508 -34.92 20.06 2.07
C LEU A 508 -36.24 19.37 2.44
N GLU A 509 -36.60 19.35 3.73
CA GLU A 509 -37.84 18.74 4.20
C GLU A 509 -39.03 19.72 4.08
N ASN A 510 -38.78 21.02 4.24
CA ASN A 510 -39.85 22.00 4.49
C ASN A 510 -39.84 23.25 3.59
N LYS A 511 -38.71 23.57 2.94
CA LYS A 511 -38.49 24.89 2.31
C LYS A 511 -37.93 24.85 0.89
N LEU A 512 -37.36 23.71 0.50
CA LEU A 512 -36.79 23.49 -0.83
C LEU A 512 -37.46 22.29 -1.48
N SER A 513 -37.81 22.42 -2.75
CA SER A 513 -38.46 21.38 -3.54
C SER A 513 -37.51 20.84 -4.62
N TRP A 514 -37.69 19.56 -4.96
CA TRP A 514 -37.00 18.96 -6.09
C TRP A 514 -37.70 19.40 -7.39
N PRO A 515 -36.96 19.88 -8.39
CA PRO A 515 -37.56 20.42 -9.61
C PRO A 515 -38.30 19.33 -10.40
N GLU A 516 -39.57 19.57 -10.68
CA GLU A 516 -40.33 18.84 -11.69
C GLU A 516 -40.06 19.43 -13.08
N ASP A 517 -40.43 18.73 -14.17
CA ASP A 517 -40.16 19.14 -15.57
C ASP A 517 -40.95 20.41 -16.02
N GLU A 518 -41.31 21.28 -15.08
CA GLU A 518 -42.05 22.52 -15.33
C GLU A 518 -41.13 23.62 -15.90
N GLU A 519 -41.58 24.25 -16.99
CA GLU A 519 -40.89 25.39 -17.59
C GLU A 519 -41.03 26.64 -16.70
N LEU A 520 -39.90 27.12 -16.16
CA LEU A 520 -39.86 28.35 -15.37
C LEU A 520 -40.08 29.59 -16.25
N ALA A 521 -40.80 30.58 -15.71
CA ALA A 521 -40.93 31.89 -16.31
C ALA A 521 -39.60 32.67 -16.31
N GLU A 522 -39.47 33.69 -17.16
CA GLU A 522 -38.20 34.41 -17.34
C GLU A 522 -37.70 35.10 -16.06
N LYS A 523 -38.60 35.66 -15.25
CA LYS A 523 -38.25 36.23 -13.93
C LYS A 523 -37.76 35.16 -12.94
N GLU A 524 -38.34 33.96 -12.99
CA GLU A 524 -37.92 32.85 -12.11
C GLU A 524 -36.55 32.29 -12.52
N LYS A 525 -36.22 32.30 -13.82
CA LYS A 525 -34.88 31.95 -14.32
C LYS A 525 -33.81 32.91 -13.79
N ILE A 526 -34.12 34.21 -13.71
CA ILE A 526 -33.21 35.22 -13.13
C ILE A 526 -33.00 34.97 -11.64
N GLY A 527 -34.09 34.71 -10.89
CA GLY A 527 -34.02 34.37 -9.46
C GLY A 527 -33.24 33.08 -9.20
N LEU A 528 -33.42 32.07 -10.05
CA LEU A 528 -32.68 30.81 -9.97
C LEU A 528 -31.17 31.02 -10.18
N GLN A 529 -30.77 31.91 -11.08
CA GLN A 529 -29.36 32.24 -11.27
C GLN A 529 -28.76 32.87 -10.01
N ILE A 530 -29.47 33.81 -9.38
CA ILE A 530 -29.03 34.45 -8.13
C ILE A 530 -28.91 33.41 -7.02
N TYR A 531 -29.88 32.50 -6.91
CA TYR A 531 -29.82 31.38 -5.98
C TYR A 531 -28.61 30.46 -6.22
N MET A 532 -28.29 30.12 -7.47
CA MET A 532 -27.11 29.31 -7.78
C MET A 532 -25.78 29.99 -7.41
N GLU A 533 -25.76 31.33 -7.43
CA GLU A 533 -24.61 32.15 -7.05
C GLU A 533 -24.50 32.37 -5.52
N SER A 534 -25.57 32.12 -4.76
CA SER A 534 -25.59 32.17 -3.28
C SER A 534 -24.67 31.12 -2.63
N ARG A 535 -24.28 31.30 -1.36
CA ARG A 535 -23.51 30.31 -0.58
C ARG A 535 -24.18 28.94 -0.53
N LEU A 536 -25.50 28.91 -0.37
CA LEU A 536 -26.26 27.65 -0.35
C LEU A 536 -26.25 26.96 -1.72
N GLY A 537 -26.45 27.73 -2.79
CA GLY A 537 -26.35 27.23 -4.17
C GLY A 537 -24.96 26.74 -4.53
N GLN A 538 -23.91 27.45 -4.10
CA GLN A 538 -22.52 27.04 -4.28
C GLN A 538 -22.16 25.79 -3.46
N LEU A 539 -22.71 25.64 -2.25
CA LEU A 539 -22.56 24.43 -1.43
C LEU A 539 -23.21 23.22 -2.12
N PHE A 540 -24.44 23.36 -2.62
CA PHE A 540 -25.07 22.29 -3.41
C PHE A 540 -24.31 22.01 -4.70
N HIS A 541 -23.81 23.04 -5.38
CA HIS A 541 -22.94 22.87 -6.52
C HIS A 541 -21.71 22.04 -6.17
N PHE A 542 -21.05 22.31 -5.04
CA PHE A 542 -19.88 21.58 -4.58
C PHE A 542 -20.19 20.10 -4.35
N HIS A 543 -21.25 19.78 -3.60
CA HIS A 543 -21.60 18.39 -3.26
C HIS A 543 -22.17 17.59 -4.44
N LEU A 544 -22.91 18.24 -5.34
CA LEU A 544 -23.58 17.60 -6.47
C LEU A 544 -22.75 17.63 -7.76
N ARG A 545 -21.53 18.19 -7.74
CA ARG A 545 -20.66 18.25 -8.90
C ARG A 545 -20.25 16.85 -9.36
N ASP A 546 -20.30 16.64 -10.67
CA ASP A 546 -19.78 15.42 -11.27
C ASP A 546 -18.24 15.49 -11.39
N ASN A 547 -17.57 14.46 -10.87
CA ASN A 547 -16.14 14.24 -11.09
C ASN A 547 -15.90 13.80 -12.56
N SER A 548 -15.93 14.75 -13.48
CA SER A 548 -15.49 14.54 -14.87
C SER A 548 -13.96 14.60 -14.94
N SER A 549 -13.37 13.70 -15.73
CA SER A 549 -11.92 13.64 -15.94
C SER A 549 -11.38 14.97 -16.47
N PRO A 550 -10.15 15.39 -16.09
CA PRO A 550 -9.56 16.63 -16.58
C PRO A 550 -9.44 16.58 -18.11
N GLY A 551 -10.23 17.39 -18.81
CA GLY A 551 -10.21 17.48 -20.28
C GLY A 551 -11.57 17.42 -20.97
N GLN A 552 -12.64 17.00 -20.29
CA GLN A 552 -14.00 17.18 -20.84
C GLN A 552 -14.43 18.64 -20.68
N LYS A 553 -14.92 19.25 -21.78
CA LYS A 553 -15.51 20.60 -21.77
C LYS A 553 -16.52 20.66 -20.62
N ARG A 554 -16.38 21.68 -19.75
CA ARG A 554 -17.38 22.02 -18.73
C ARG A 554 -18.72 22.16 -19.43
N ILE A 555 -19.58 21.15 -19.32
CA ILE A 555 -20.96 21.27 -19.73
C ILE A 555 -21.55 22.31 -18.77
N SER A 556 -22.15 23.37 -19.31
CA SER A 556 -22.84 24.40 -18.52
C SER A 556 -23.77 23.74 -17.49
N PRO A 557 -23.84 24.24 -16.25
CA PRO A 557 -24.68 23.64 -15.24
C PRO A 557 -26.14 23.96 -15.58
N VAL A 558 -26.83 23.05 -16.27
CA VAL A 558 -28.29 23.08 -16.23
C VAL A 558 -28.67 22.53 -14.86
N ALA A 559 -29.17 23.41 -13.98
CA ALA A 559 -29.61 23.10 -12.62
C ALA A 559 -30.92 22.30 -12.58
N THR A 560 -31.09 21.32 -13.47
CA THR A 560 -32.32 20.53 -13.59
C THR A 560 -32.52 19.54 -12.45
N ASN A 561 -31.52 19.32 -11.57
CA ASN A 561 -31.56 18.30 -10.52
C ASN A 561 -31.18 18.83 -9.13
N TRP A 562 -31.17 20.14 -8.92
CA TRP A 562 -30.83 20.73 -7.62
C TRP A 562 -32.08 21.08 -6.85
N PRO A 563 -32.10 20.91 -5.51
CA PRO A 563 -33.19 21.43 -4.70
C PRO A 563 -33.24 22.95 -4.86
N ARG A 564 -34.42 23.49 -5.17
CA ARG A 564 -34.64 24.91 -5.40
C ARG A 564 -35.77 25.44 -4.50
N PRO A 565 -35.74 26.73 -4.12
CA PRO A 565 -36.86 27.38 -3.47
C PRO A 565 -38.09 27.42 -4.39
N ASP A 566 -39.26 27.60 -3.80
CA ASP A 566 -40.51 27.77 -4.55
C ASP A 566 -40.49 29.04 -5.43
N THR A 567 -41.38 29.06 -6.43
CA THR A 567 -41.44 30.12 -7.45
C THR A 567 -41.66 31.52 -6.87
N ILE A 568 -42.32 31.63 -5.70
CA ILE A 568 -42.51 32.90 -4.98
C ILE A 568 -41.15 33.47 -4.53
N ILE A 569 -40.33 32.65 -3.88
CA ILE A 569 -39.00 33.04 -3.38
C ILE A 569 -38.08 33.37 -4.57
N LEU A 570 -38.14 32.59 -5.65
CA LEU A 570 -37.38 32.89 -6.87
C LEU A 570 -37.76 34.23 -7.50
N ARG A 571 -39.05 34.59 -7.51
CA ARG A 571 -39.51 35.90 -8.01
C ARG A 571 -39.03 37.06 -7.13
N GLU A 572 -39.01 36.89 -5.80
CA GLU A 572 -38.50 37.89 -4.88
C GLU A 572 -36.98 38.06 -4.99
N LEU A 573 -36.23 36.96 -5.13
CA LEU A 573 -34.79 37.03 -5.42
C LEU A 573 -34.51 37.77 -6.73
N ALA A 574 -35.34 37.60 -7.76
CA ALA A 574 -35.17 38.31 -9.04
C ALA A 574 -35.36 39.83 -8.93
N GLN A 575 -36.17 40.32 -7.97
CA GLN A 575 -36.41 41.75 -7.76
C GLN A 575 -35.16 42.50 -7.29
N THR A 576 -34.18 41.80 -6.68
CA THR A 576 -32.88 42.39 -6.30
C THR A 576 -32.03 42.85 -7.49
N LYS A 577 -32.24 42.26 -8.69
CA LYS A 577 -31.61 42.70 -9.95
C LYS A 577 -32.41 43.79 -10.66
N GLU A 578 -33.70 43.95 -10.39
CA GLU A 578 -34.51 45.03 -10.97
C GLU A 578 -34.30 46.37 -10.24
N SER A 579 -33.81 46.37 -9.00
CA SER A 579 -33.48 47.58 -8.23
C SER A 579 -32.14 48.25 -8.59
N THR A 580 -31.36 47.70 -9.51
CA THR A 580 -30.01 48.22 -9.87
C THR A 580 -30.03 49.60 -10.57
N TYR A 581 -31.22 50.13 -10.91
CA TYR A 581 -31.38 51.46 -11.52
C TYR A 581 -31.85 52.56 -10.57
N ALA A 582 -32.15 52.26 -9.30
CA ALA A 582 -32.51 53.27 -8.31
C ALA A 582 -31.76 53.02 -7.01
N SER A 583 -30.90 53.97 -6.66
CA SER A 583 -30.10 54.04 -5.44
C SER A 583 -30.89 53.67 -4.17
N GLU A 584 -30.64 52.50 -3.60
CA GLU A 584 -30.71 52.19 -2.17
C GLU A 584 -30.13 50.78 -1.90
N GLN A 585 -29.28 50.68 -0.87
CA GLN A 585 -28.69 49.49 -0.23
C GLN A 585 -28.70 48.16 -1.02
N HIS A 586 -27.52 47.71 -1.48
CA HIS A 586 -27.30 46.31 -1.90
C HIS A 586 -27.65 45.38 -0.72
N GLN A 587 -28.81 44.72 -0.77
CA GLN A 587 -29.04 43.54 0.05
C GLN A 587 -28.19 42.40 -0.52
N ASP A 588 -27.33 41.85 0.32
CA ASP A 588 -26.57 40.64 0.01
C ASP A 588 -27.56 39.51 -0.31
N PRO A 589 -27.47 38.84 -1.48
CA PRO A 589 -28.38 37.75 -1.85
C PRO A 589 -28.42 36.64 -0.79
N ASP A 590 -27.35 36.41 -0.04
CA ASP A 590 -27.33 35.43 1.04
C ASP A 590 -28.16 35.89 2.26
N GLN A 591 -28.18 37.19 2.56
CA GLN A 591 -29.00 37.78 3.64
C GLN A 591 -30.49 37.69 3.30
N LEU A 592 -30.85 38.09 2.07
CA LEU A 592 -32.23 37.97 1.61
C LEU A 592 -32.67 36.50 1.57
N LEU A 593 -31.83 35.58 1.11
CA LEU A 593 -32.15 34.16 1.09
C LEU A 593 -32.33 33.58 2.51
N ALA A 594 -31.49 33.99 3.46
CA ALA A 594 -31.61 33.60 4.87
C ALA A 594 -32.91 34.13 5.50
N GLU A 595 -33.33 35.35 5.19
CA GLU A 595 -34.59 35.93 5.65
C GLU A 595 -35.82 35.22 5.05
N LEU A 596 -35.82 35.02 3.72
CA LEU A 596 -36.94 34.39 2.99
C LEU A 596 -37.15 32.92 3.37
N LEU A 597 -36.06 32.17 3.59
CA LEU A 597 -36.13 30.78 4.03
C LEU A 597 -36.22 30.62 5.57
N GLN A 598 -36.11 31.72 6.32
CA GLN A 598 -36.02 31.73 7.79
C GLN A 598 -34.88 30.85 8.32
N ALA A 599 -33.71 30.93 7.67
CA ALA A 599 -32.57 30.04 7.85
C ALA A 599 -31.27 30.84 8.05
N PRO A 600 -30.99 31.36 9.26
CA PRO A 600 -29.80 32.16 9.53
C PRO A 600 -28.49 31.38 9.32
N GLU A 601 -28.54 30.05 9.33
CA GLU A 601 -27.40 29.16 9.10
C GLU A 601 -26.82 29.27 7.69
N ILE A 602 -27.56 29.84 6.73
CA ILE A 602 -27.05 30.11 5.38
C ILE A 602 -25.87 31.10 5.43
N LEU A 603 -25.90 32.06 6.37
CA LEU A 603 -24.86 33.08 6.52
C LEU A 603 -23.56 32.53 7.12
N THR A 604 -23.63 31.39 7.81
CA THR A 604 -22.49 30.74 8.46
C THR A 604 -21.89 29.61 7.62
N ILE A 605 -22.36 29.40 6.39
CA ILE A 605 -21.79 28.41 5.46
C ILE A 605 -20.34 28.76 5.16
N GLU A 606 -19.43 27.85 5.53
CA GLU A 606 -18.04 27.85 5.07
C GLU A 606 -17.96 27.07 3.75
N LEU A 607 -17.54 27.74 2.67
CA LEU A 607 -17.35 27.10 1.38
C LEU A 607 -16.03 26.31 1.39
N PRO A 608 -16.03 25.03 1.01
CA PRO A 608 -14.81 24.22 0.98
C PRO A 608 -13.79 24.76 -0.03
N ASP A 609 -12.53 24.89 0.41
CA ASP A 609 -11.42 25.36 -0.42
C ASP A 609 -11.22 24.47 -1.66
N ASN A 610 -11.38 25.04 -2.86
CA ASN A 610 -11.10 24.39 -4.14
C ASN A 610 -9.60 24.07 -4.37
N THR A 611 -8.74 24.15 -3.35
CA THR A 611 -7.29 23.94 -3.42
C THR A 611 -6.86 22.51 -3.05
N GLY A 612 -7.77 21.54 -3.14
CA GLY A 612 -7.52 20.12 -2.90
C GLY A 612 -6.70 19.40 -3.99
N ARG A 613 -5.55 19.93 -4.40
CA ARG A 613 -4.43 19.17 -4.98
C ARG A 613 -3.13 19.88 -4.64
N LYS A 614 -2.61 19.65 -3.42
CA LYS A 614 -1.19 19.90 -3.16
C LYS A 614 -0.38 18.98 -4.07
N ALA A 615 0.18 19.53 -5.14
CA ALA A 615 1.28 18.88 -5.84
C ALA A 615 2.40 18.67 -4.81
N PRO A 616 2.97 17.46 -4.67
CA PRO A 616 4.08 17.24 -3.75
C PRO A 616 5.29 18.00 -4.28
N ALA A 617 5.52 19.20 -3.75
CA ALA A 617 6.64 20.06 -4.08
C ALA A 617 7.79 19.85 -3.10
N ILE A 618 8.38 18.65 -3.07
CA ILE A 618 9.71 18.41 -2.45
C ILE A 618 10.38 17.24 -3.21
N ARG A 619 11.16 17.49 -4.27
CA ARG A 619 11.89 16.43 -5.00
C ARG A 619 13.26 16.80 -5.57
N THR A 620 13.90 17.91 -5.21
CA THR A 620 15.13 18.36 -5.89
C THR A 620 16.44 18.00 -5.18
N THR A 621 16.45 17.78 -3.87
CA THR A 621 17.69 17.54 -3.10
C THR A 621 18.03 16.06 -2.94
N VAL A 622 17.05 15.20 -2.63
CA VAL A 622 17.25 13.75 -2.41
C VAL A 622 17.71 13.01 -3.69
N ASP A 623 17.22 13.44 -4.87
CA ASP A 623 17.53 12.82 -6.17
C ASP A 623 19.00 12.99 -6.60
N LYS A 624 19.73 14.01 -6.09
CA LYS A 624 21.12 14.26 -6.48
C LYS A 624 22.10 13.30 -5.79
N ASN A 625 21.96 13.11 -4.47
CA ASN A 625 22.85 12.23 -3.70
C ASN A 625 22.72 10.77 -4.16
N LEU A 626 21.49 10.29 -4.35
CA LEU A 626 21.21 8.93 -4.81
C LEU A 626 21.82 8.66 -6.20
N LYS A 627 21.80 9.65 -7.11
CA LYS A 627 22.42 9.53 -8.43
C LYS A 627 23.93 9.34 -8.35
N GLU A 628 24.60 10.05 -7.45
CA GLU A 628 26.07 9.99 -7.31
C GLU A 628 26.50 8.67 -6.65
N GLU A 629 25.77 8.23 -5.63
CA GLU A 629 25.99 6.93 -4.97
C GLU A 629 25.86 5.76 -5.97
N LEU A 630 24.81 5.75 -6.79
CA LEU A 630 24.64 4.72 -7.82
C LEU A 630 25.77 4.73 -8.86
N ILE A 631 26.30 5.91 -9.21
CA ILE A 631 27.43 6.00 -10.15
C ILE A 631 28.70 5.42 -9.53
N LEU A 632 28.97 5.72 -8.25
CA LEU A 632 30.12 5.16 -7.54
C LEU A 632 30.01 3.63 -7.44
N GLN A 633 28.81 3.10 -7.16
CA GLN A 633 28.57 1.66 -7.13
C GLN A 633 28.82 1.01 -8.50
N LEU A 634 28.31 1.60 -9.59
CA LEU A 634 28.53 1.10 -10.95
C LEU A 634 30.00 1.19 -11.38
N GLN A 635 30.72 2.22 -10.94
CA GLN A 635 32.15 2.37 -11.22
C GLN A 635 33.00 1.33 -10.47
N ALA A 636 32.62 0.95 -9.26
CA ALA A 636 33.28 -0.09 -8.48
C ALA A 636 33.12 -1.48 -9.13
N GLU A 637 31.98 -1.77 -9.76
CA GLU A 637 31.75 -3.02 -10.50
C GLU A 637 32.43 -3.05 -11.88
N GLY A 638 32.71 -1.88 -12.45
CA GLY A 638 33.40 -1.72 -13.73
C GLY A 638 32.45 -1.43 -14.89
N ILE A 639 32.78 -0.39 -15.67
CA ILE A 639 32.03 -0.03 -16.88
C ILE A 639 32.65 -0.77 -18.08
N PRO A 640 31.87 -1.47 -18.91
CA PRO A 640 32.36 -2.11 -20.13
C PRO A 640 33.10 -1.12 -21.04
N THR A 641 34.34 -1.43 -21.43
CA THR A 641 35.16 -0.60 -22.32
C THR A 641 35.52 -1.33 -23.61
N TYR A 642 35.13 -0.74 -24.74
CA TYR A 642 35.35 -1.31 -26.07
C TYR A 642 36.46 -0.57 -26.82
N PRO A 643 37.43 -1.23 -27.48
CA PRO A 643 37.55 -2.68 -27.64
C PRO A 643 38.48 -3.36 -26.62
N GLU A 644 39.21 -2.62 -25.79
CA GLU A 644 40.40 -3.12 -25.06
C GLU A 644 40.13 -4.32 -24.16
N GLN A 645 39.00 -4.35 -23.43
CA GLN A 645 38.64 -5.47 -22.56
C GLN A 645 38.36 -6.75 -23.33
N TYR A 646 37.96 -6.64 -24.60
CA TYR A 646 37.49 -7.77 -25.40
C TYR A 646 38.58 -8.38 -26.27
N LEU A 647 39.70 -7.68 -26.49
CA LEU A 647 40.83 -8.19 -27.28
C LEU A 647 41.44 -9.47 -26.69
N TYR A 648 41.31 -9.68 -25.37
CA TYR A 648 41.77 -10.91 -24.69
C TYR A 648 41.00 -12.18 -25.11
N PHE A 649 39.80 -12.05 -25.67
CA PHE A 649 39.02 -13.20 -26.15
C PHE A 649 39.48 -13.73 -27.52
N LEU A 650 40.44 -13.06 -28.16
CA LEU A 650 40.93 -13.40 -29.49
C LEU A 650 42.27 -14.12 -29.41
N GLU A 651 42.41 -15.25 -30.10
CA GLU A 651 43.68 -15.95 -30.25
C GLU A 651 44.51 -15.30 -31.39
N ASN A 652 45.62 -14.65 -31.03
CA ASN A 652 46.58 -14.01 -31.97
C ASN A 652 45.95 -13.14 -33.09
N PRO A 653 45.17 -12.09 -32.76
CA PRO A 653 44.52 -11.25 -33.76
C PRO A 653 45.53 -10.42 -34.57
N GLN A 654 45.34 -10.33 -35.89
CA GLN A 654 46.04 -9.35 -36.72
C GLN A 654 45.36 -7.99 -36.56
N MET A 655 46.05 -7.04 -35.94
CA MET A 655 45.49 -5.74 -35.55
C MET A 655 45.85 -4.64 -36.56
N THR A 656 44.88 -3.76 -36.85
CA THR A 656 45.09 -2.52 -37.59
C THR A 656 44.71 -1.32 -36.72
N SER A 657 45.56 -0.29 -36.71
CA SER A 657 45.32 0.95 -35.97
C SER A 657 44.63 2.00 -36.83
N TYR A 658 43.47 2.47 -36.39
CA TYR A 658 42.67 3.49 -37.05
C TYR A 658 42.72 4.81 -36.28
N ARG A 659 42.97 5.92 -36.98
CA ARG A 659 42.96 7.28 -36.42
C ARG A 659 42.02 8.20 -37.21
N PHE A 660 41.11 8.87 -36.52
CA PHE A 660 40.06 9.71 -37.11
C PHE A 660 39.63 10.87 -36.20
N THR A 661 39.03 11.90 -36.82
CA THR A 661 38.47 13.08 -36.13
C THR A 661 36.94 12.98 -36.04
N LEU A 662 36.38 13.12 -34.84
CA LEU A 662 34.93 13.01 -34.62
C LEU A 662 34.16 14.21 -35.23
N PRO A 663 32.90 14.02 -35.71
CA PRO A 663 32.18 12.76 -35.82
C PRO A 663 32.59 11.94 -37.06
N LEU A 664 32.38 10.62 -36.98
CA LEU A 664 32.55 9.70 -38.11
C LEU A 664 31.17 9.44 -38.74
N SER A 665 31.08 9.48 -40.08
CA SER A 665 29.82 9.29 -40.82
C SER A 665 30.00 8.37 -42.04
N VAL A 666 28.97 7.61 -42.40
CA VAL A 666 28.99 6.74 -43.59
C VAL A 666 28.80 7.59 -44.84
N LYS A 667 29.77 7.55 -45.76
CA LYS A 667 29.74 8.28 -47.04
C LYS A 667 29.14 7.43 -48.15
N SER A 668 29.54 6.17 -48.24
CA SER A 668 29.09 5.24 -49.27
C SER A 668 29.19 3.79 -48.79
N GLU A 669 28.29 2.94 -49.28
CA GLU A 669 28.30 1.50 -49.08
C GLU A 669 28.01 0.82 -50.42
N LEU A 670 28.93 0.00 -50.91
CA LEU A 670 28.80 -0.66 -52.20
C LEU A 670 29.43 -2.06 -52.15
N LEU A 671 28.65 -3.10 -52.43
CA LEU A 671 29.08 -4.52 -52.44
C LEU A 671 29.80 -4.97 -51.14
N GLY A 672 29.37 -4.44 -49.99
CA GLY A 672 29.95 -4.76 -48.68
C GLY A 672 31.22 -3.97 -48.35
N GLN A 673 31.72 -3.13 -49.25
CA GLN A 673 32.77 -2.16 -48.97
C GLN A 673 32.12 -0.87 -48.46
N VAL A 674 32.60 -0.37 -47.32
CA VAL A 674 32.07 0.83 -46.66
C VAL A 674 33.15 1.89 -46.58
N GLU A 675 32.80 3.12 -46.93
CA GLU A 675 33.64 4.30 -46.76
C GLU A 675 33.07 5.21 -45.67
N LEU A 676 33.87 5.40 -44.60
CA LEU A 676 33.59 6.31 -43.49
C LEU A 676 34.36 7.61 -43.70
N VAL A 677 33.73 8.76 -43.46
CA VAL A 677 34.35 10.09 -43.52
C VAL A 677 34.37 10.70 -42.12
N ASP A 678 35.53 11.20 -41.75
CA ASP A 678 35.76 11.96 -40.52
C ASP A 678 35.51 13.47 -40.70
N ALA A 679 35.49 14.25 -39.62
CA ALA A 679 35.28 15.70 -39.69
C ALA A 679 36.34 16.47 -40.52
N ALA A 680 37.52 15.89 -40.70
CA ALA A 680 38.61 16.46 -41.50
C ALA A 680 38.53 16.04 -42.99
N GLY A 681 37.51 15.29 -43.38
CA GLY A 681 37.32 14.79 -44.75
C GLY A 681 38.18 13.56 -45.08
N LYS A 682 38.82 12.94 -44.09
CA LYS A 682 39.61 11.71 -44.28
C LYS A 682 38.68 10.52 -44.48
N ILE A 683 38.94 9.73 -45.52
CA ILE A 683 38.19 8.52 -45.84
C ILE A 683 38.88 7.31 -45.20
N ILE A 684 38.10 6.51 -44.47
CA ILE A 684 38.49 5.21 -43.93
C ILE A 684 37.63 4.17 -44.64
N SER A 685 38.25 3.26 -45.37
CA SER A 685 37.57 2.17 -46.06
C SER A 685 37.78 0.84 -45.35
N GLY A 686 36.76 -0.01 -45.40
CA GLY A 686 36.85 -1.40 -44.95
C GLY A 686 35.69 -2.23 -45.49
N TYR A 687 35.59 -3.47 -45.03
CA TYR A 687 34.67 -4.46 -45.58
C TYR A 687 33.80 -5.08 -44.48
N GLY A 688 32.50 -5.17 -44.73
CA GLY A 688 31.51 -5.75 -43.82
C GLY A 688 30.87 -4.73 -42.87
N ALA A 689 29.67 -5.07 -42.40
CA ALA A 689 28.90 -4.24 -41.47
C ALA A 689 29.56 -4.16 -40.09
N GLU A 690 30.28 -5.21 -39.68
CA GLU A 690 30.96 -5.33 -38.39
C GLU A 690 32.11 -4.33 -38.28
N PHE A 691 32.85 -4.13 -39.37
CA PHE A 691 33.89 -3.10 -39.46
C PHE A 691 33.32 -1.69 -39.23
N THR A 692 32.24 -1.37 -39.95
CA THR A 692 31.54 -0.09 -39.84
C THR A 692 31.02 0.13 -38.42
N GLN A 693 30.41 -0.90 -37.83
CA GLN A 693 29.86 -0.85 -36.49
C GLN A 693 30.94 -0.66 -35.42
N ALA A 694 32.07 -1.36 -35.53
CA ALA A 694 33.20 -1.24 -34.61
C ALA A 694 33.79 0.19 -34.58
N LEU A 695 33.96 0.81 -35.75
CA LEU A 695 34.49 2.17 -35.86
C LEU A 695 33.48 3.24 -35.43
N LEU A 696 32.21 3.11 -35.81
CA LEU A 696 31.15 4.03 -35.36
C LEU A 696 30.95 3.95 -33.85
N LEU A 697 30.96 2.75 -33.26
CA LEU A 697 30.88 2.56 -31.82
C LEU A 697 32.08 3.21 -31.10
N SER A 698 33.30 3.01 -31.61
CA SER A 698 34.51 3.64 -31.06
C SER A 698 34.42 5.17 -31.12
N ALA A 699 33.85 5.71 -32.20
CA ALA A 699 33.61 7.13 -32.35
C ALA A 699 32.54 7.67 -31.39
N GLU A 700 31.43 6.93 -31.18
CA GLU A 700 30.40 7.29 -30.19
C GLU A 700 30.94 7.30 -28.75
N LEU A 701 31.88 6.41 -28.44
CA LEU A 701 32.58 6.36 -27.14
C LEU A 701 33.65 7.47 -26.98
N GLY A 702 33.79 8.36 -27.97
CA GLY A 702 34.71 9.50 -27.91
C GLY A 702 36.17 9.17 -28.23
N LYS A 703 36.46 7.99 -28.78
CA LYS A 703 37.83 7.59 -29.14
C LYS A 703 38.24 8.20 -30.47
N THR A 704 39.50 8.63 -30.57
CA THR A 704 40.11 9.19 -31.79
C THR A 704 41.19 8.27 -32.39
N SER A 705 41.58 7.24 -31.66
CA SER A 705 42.50 6.18 -32.07
C SER A 705 41.99 4.85 -31.52
N VAL A 706 41.91 3.82 -32.36
CA VAL A 706 41.46 2.48 -31.93
C VAL A 706 42.20 1.39 -32.70
N ASP A 707 42.54 0.31 -32.02
CA ASP A 707 43.13 -0.88 -32.62
C ASP A 707 42.05 -1.96 -32.74
N LEU A 708 41.84 -2.47 -33.96
CA LEU A 708 40.80 -3.45 -34.26
C LEU A 708 41.37 -4.61 -35.10
N PRO A 709 40.85 -5.84 -34.92
CA PRO A 709 41.26 -6.98 -35.75
C PRO A 709 40.79 -6.81 -37.21
N THR A 710 41.57 -7.32 -38.15
CA THR A 710 41.23 -7.31 -39.58
C THR A 710 40.25 -8.41 -39.97
N ASP A 711 40.19 -9.50 -39.18
CA ASP A 711 39.26 -10.59 -39.42
C ASP A 711 37.84 -10.21 -39.00
N ARG A 712 36.90 -10.38 -39.94
CA ARG A 712 35.48 -10.11 -39.77
C ARG A 712 34.85 -10.98 -38.67
N GLN A 713 35.27 -12.24 -38.54
CA GLN A 713 34.74 -13.12 -37.50
C GLN A 713 35.17 -12.65 -36.10
N GLN A 714 36.45 -12.27 -35.96
CA GLN A 714 36.98 -11.72 -34.71
C GLN A 714 36.31 -10.38 -34.35
N LEU A 715 36.07 -9.49 -35.32
CA LEU A 715 35.29 -8.26 -35.12
C LEU A 715 33.86 -8.54 -34.63
N ALA A 716 33.18 -9.51 -35.24
CA ALA A 716 31.84 -9.92 -34.84
C ALA A 716 31.82 -10.43 -33.39
N THR A 717 32.80 -11.25 -33.00
CA THR A 717 32.95 -11.76 -31.62
C THR A 717 33.16 -10.63 -30.62
N LEU A 718 34.03 -9.64 -30.90
CA LEU A 718 34.23 -8.48 -30.03
C LEU A 718 32.93 -7.68 -29.82
N LEU A 719 32.22 -7.40 -30.91
CA LEU A 719 30.96 -6.66 -30.87
C LEU A 719 29.89 -7.42 -30.09
N GLN A 720 29.79 -8.74 -30.29
CA GLN A 720 28.83 -9.59 -29.59
C GLN A 720 29.08 -9.60 -28.08
N HIS A 721 30.33 -9.80 -27.63
CA HIS A 721 30.65 -9.79 -26.20
C HIS A 721 30.39 -8.42 -25.58
N TYR A 722 30.79 -7.33 -26.23
CA TYR A 722 30.49 -5.98 -25.75
C TYR A 722 28.99 -5.71 -25.64
N GLN A 723 28.20 -6.13 -26.63
CA GLN A 723 26.74 -5.98 -26.60
C GLN A 723 26.09 -6.79 -25.47
N GLN A 724 26.58 -8.01 -25.22
CA GLN A 724 26.12 -8.84 -24.11
C GLN A 724 26.41 -8.16 -22.76
N ASP A 725 27.63 -7.66 -22.56
CA ASP A 725 28.00 -6.97 -21.33
C ASP A 725 27.25 -5.66 -21.16
N MET A 726 27.04 -4.89 -22.23
CA MET A 726 26.24 -3.66 -22.19
C MET A 726 24.76 -3.94 -21.89
N SER A 727 24.23 -5.05 -22.40
CA SER A 727 22.88 -5.55 -22.05
C SER A 727 22.80 -5.91 -20.57
N GLN A 728 23.78 -6.65 -20.05
CA GLN A 728 23.86 -7.02 -18.64
C GLN A 728 24.01 -5.77 -17.74
N PHE A 729 24.91 -4.86 -18.09
CA PHE A 729 25.13 -3.60 -17.40
C PHE A 729 23.86 -2.74 -17.36
N ARG A 730 23.10 -2.70 -18.48
CA ARG A 730 21.81 -2.00 -18.53
C ARG A 730 20.77 -2.63 -17.61
N ASN A 731 20.65 -3.96 -17.63
CA ASN A 731 19.73 -4.69 -16.75
C ASN A 731 20.09 -4.46 -15.29
N HIS A 732 21.38 -4.46 -14.97
CA HIS A 732 21.90 -4.16 -13.64
C HIS A 732 21.58 -2.71 -13.21
N LEU A 733 21.88 -1.71 -14.04
CA LEU A 733 21.55 -0.30 -13.77
C LEU A 733 20.04 -0.11 -13.51
N ASN A 734 19.21 -0.71 -14.36
CA ASN A 734 17.77 -0.67 -14.19
C ASN A 734 17.35 -1.34 -12.87
N SER A 735 17.91 -2.50 -12.55
CA SER A 735 17.66 -3.19 -11.28
C SER A 735 18.01 -2.31 -10.08
N LEU A 736 19.21 -1.71 -10.05
CA LEU A 736 19.63 -0.79 -8.98
C LEU A 736 18.68 0.39 -8.81
N CYS A 737 18.29 1.04 -9.92
CA CYS A 737 17.38 2.17 -9.89
C CYS A 737 15.99 1.77 -9.37
N HIS A 738 15.51 0.58 -9.76
CA HIS A 738 14.23 0.05 -9.34
C HIS A 738 14.24 -0.37 -7.86
N ARG A 739 15.34 -0.92 -7.31
CA ARG A 739 15.50 -1.24 -5.88
C ARG A 739 15.34 0.00 -5.00
N GLN A 740 16.01 1.09 -5.37
CA GLN A 740 16.04 2.31 -4.57
C GLN A 740 14.74 3.15 -4.67
N LEU A 741 13.99 3.02 -5.77
CA LEU A 741 12.83 3.87 -6.03
C LEU A 741 11.50 3.11 -6.03
N LYS A 742 10.56 3.61 -5.23
CA LYS A 742 9.17 3.10 -5.20
C LYS A 742 8.46 3.24 -6.54
N SER A 743 8.68 4.31 -7.29
CA SER A 743 7.99 4.54 -8.57
C SER A 743 8.78 3.99 -9.76
N SER A 744 8.18 3.08 -10.53
CA SER A 744 8.75 2.54 -11.77
C SER A 744 9.10 3.65 -12.79
N LYS A 745 8.24 4.67 -12.93
CA LYS A 745 8.51 5.83 -13.81
C LYS A 745 9.72 6.64 -13.34
N ALA A 746 9.86 6.84 -12.04
CA ALA A 746 11.01 7.55 -11.47
C ALA A 746 12.31 6.75 -11.68
N ALA A 747 12.28 5.43 -11.47
CA ALA A 747 13.41 4.53 -11.67
C ALA A 747 13.93 4.58 -13.12
N ARG A 748 13.05 4.44 -14.12
CA ARG A 748 13.43 4.53 -15.54
C ARG A 748 14.01 5.90 -15.91
N ASN A 749 13.44 6.98 -15.36
CA ASN A 749 13.96 8.33 -15.60
C ASN A 749 15.36 8.53 -14.99
N LEU A 750 15.60 7.96 -13.80
CA LEU A 750 16.90 7.99 -13.16
C LEU A 750 17.93 7.17 -13.94
N ALA A 751 17.59 5.95 -14.36
CA ALA A 751 18.44 5.10 -15.19
C ALA A 751 18.86 5.83 -16.48
N LYS A 752 17.92 6.49 -17.18
CA LYS A 752 18.22 7.33 -18.36
C LYS A 752 19.16 8.50 -18.05
N LYS A 753 19.01 9.13 -16.87
CA LYS A 753 19.90 10.23 -16.43
C LYS A 753 21.31 9.73 -16.09
N ILE A 754 21.44 8.54 -15.53
CA ILE A 754 22.75 7.92 -15.22
C ILE A 754 23.43 7.49 -16.51
N TRP A 755 22.72 6.80 -17.41
CA TRP A 755 23.23 6.38 -18.72
C TRP A 755 23.84 7.54 -19.50
N LYS A 756 23.14 8.69 -19.55
CA LYS A 756 23.63 9.91 -20.17
C LYS A 756 24.85 10.52 -19.46
N LYS A 757 24.93 10.46 -18.13
CA LYS A 757 26.06 11.02 -17.36
C LYS A 757 27.33 10.18 -17.54
N LEU A 758 27.18 8.86 -17.70
CA LEU A 758 28.28 7.94 -18.00
C LEU A 758 28.71 7.96 -19.48
N GLN A 759 28.09 8.81 -20.32
CA GLN A 759 28.39 8.94 -21.76
C GLN A 759 28.35 7.61 -22.53
N LEU A 760 27.44 6.71 -22.12
CA LEU A 760 27.28 5.40 -22.75
C LEU A 760 26.55 5.51 -24.11
N PRO A 761 26.83 4.61 -25.07
CA PRO A 761 26.28 4.66 -26.43
C PRO A 761 24.74 4.62 -26.44
N LYS A 762 24.14 5.15 -27.51
CA LYS A 762 22.67 5.28 -27.60
C LYS A 762 21.99 3.91 -27.82
N GLU A 763 20.76 3.78 -27.33
CA GLU A 763 19.94 2.55 -27.34
C GLU A 763 19.68 1.95 -28.75
N ASN A 764 20.02 2.67 -29.82
CA ASN A 764 19.68 2.36 -31.21
C ASN A 764 20.87 2.00 -32.11
N LEU A 765 22.02 1.61 -31.57
CA LEU A 765 22.96 0.78 -32.35
C LEU A 765 22.37 -0.64 -32.46
N ARG A 766 21.14 -0.75 -32.97
CA ARG A 766 20.56 -2.01 -33.39
C ARG A 766 21.30 -2.45 -34.65
N LEU A 767 21.85 -3.63 -34.53
CA LEU A 767 22.03 -4.60 -35.60
C LEU A 767 20.67 -4.81 -36.27
N ASP A 768 20.38 -4.03 -37.31
CA ASP A 768 19.53 -4.44 -38.42
C ASP A 768 20.32 -4.17 -39.71
#